data_AF-A0AAV7A8V2-F1
#
_entry.id   AF-A0AAV7A8V2-F1
#
_cell.length_a   1.000
_cell.length_b   1.000
_cell.length_c   1.000
_cell.angle_alpha   90.00
_cell.angle_beta   90.00
_cell.angle_gamma   90.00
#
_symmetry.space_group_name_H-M   'P 1'
#
loop_
_entity.id
_entity.type
_entity.pdbx_description
1 polymer ?
#
loop_
_entity_poly.entity_id
_entity_poly.type
_entity_poly.pdbx_seq_one_letter_code
_entity_poly.pdbx_strand_id
1 'polypeptide(L)'
;MHYTMHQVFLFLTLVSMTSAFGDSTIGPSYVTSPNPLCSSPTTSSSLTYLVDTTGSMGNYLSQLKLVNSWILDRVTARFPCGARQYTMVEYNDPDVGPVRYTQSKQDFGNYFNTLSASGGGDCPELTMKGLEMALINSPPKSYILVFTDASAADYGNTTLVNNVRSLITTTKSQVTFLVTGYCNTTNSPDFAIYRDIAALSFGHVYLFSISDINKVFNYLDYTLSMPSNSSTQLFSGEFTALAHNESFSIIKNFSSIMITTSGLVYSVQVSGPNLISMDKLVLEVWGFVLLIKRPTRGNWALNVTAGGIHSVRVEGLTAFNTTSSCSKCHVNATCEDYYGSLQCLCKSGFIGDGIDCTDIDECAYSWTNNCSVGICSNNIGSYTCKCPSGFYSPTPYSCVDINECLNSLSRCHPLATCVNTNGNYSCSCPYGYFGDGFNCEVNDCSRGVCAAGKECVKTSGSYLCLDPCSSYIALNESWRSSLNYVPSSYAIYSDYKCDNYLNGWYRFIGSGGVRMPETCISSFYCGTHAPMWLNGVHPTTSDGIVNRTACATWSGSCCLWSSNIQIKACPGGYHVYKISGTPACTLAYCTDPNTNNATCEADEEWRLGSQGYGCYCKSQYTVSSLADMRPELTCGTNEMKASFHKCQAKALNFDLNSFKSNACFQFQDDRFTNTFSILSRLEAGNCGLQSYQNSTHVTYVSKLFITSEASGIITRNESLTVSMSCSYPLDMQITLSQVLKAIVKSVVVSVGGTGQFTVSMALFTDSSYKYPYTGSQVSLSVKDTLYIGAYIQGGDNSTYVVLMKNCYATPSSDPNDPVKHYIIKDSCPNKQDSTISVPQNGVSREGRLQVQMFKFVGDAYDSVYLHCALGLCNTVTGSCVPTCSGGRSAGVDVETRDVTLGPIVRTAVSSHVPISASASSIIYIPALLLMVFFMFL
;
A
#
# COMPACT_ATOMS: atom_id res chain seq x y z
N MET A 1 34.15 5.57 57.16
CA MET A 1 35.14 4.53 56.77
C MET A 1 35.24 4.51 55.25
N HIS A 2 36.42 4.14 54.75
CA HIS A 2 37.06 4.57 53.49
C HIS A 2 36.29 4.52 52.14
N TYR A 3 36.41 5.66 51.44
CA TYR A 3 36.77 5.92 50.01
C TYR A 3 36.24 5.07 48.84
N THR A 4 35.65 5.80 47.88
CA THR A 4 35.54 5.47 46.44
C THR A 4 36.10 6.64 45.61
N MET A 5 36.87 6.38 44.54
CA MET A 5 37.25 7.44 43.59
C MET A 5 37.51 6.94 42.15
N HIS A 6 37.24 7.90 41.22
CA HIS A 6 37.57 8.08 39.79
C HIS A 6 36.52 7.64 38.75
N GLN A 7 35.70 8.54 38.14
CA GLN A 7 35.88 9.73 37.25
C GLN A 7 35.76 9.33 35.74
N VAL A 8 34.90 9.81 34.82
CA VAL A 8 34.07 11.02 34.54
C VAL A 8 34.78 12.25 33.91
N PHE A 9 34.41 12.52 32.63
CA PHE A 9 34.08 13.81 31.95
C PHE A 9 35.16 14.61 31.17
N LEU A 10 34.94 14.90 29.85
CA LEU A 10 34.32 16.09 29.15
C LEU A 10 35.33 17.28 28.98
N PHE A 11 35.37 18.19 27.98
CA PHE A 11 34.63 18.55 26.74
C PHE A 11 35.42 19.68 25.99
N LEU A 12 35.21 19.84 24.66
CA LEU A 12 35.11 21.07 23.82
C LEU A 12 36.30 22.04 23.43
N THR A 13 36.22 22.46 22.14
CA THR A 13 36.57 23.74 21.44
C THR A 13 37.88 24.01 20.65
N LEU A 14 37.69 24.18 19.32
CA LEU A 14 38.14 25.21 18.32
C LEU A 14 39.64 25.57 18.05
N VAL A 15 40.08 25.20 16.83
CA VAL A 15 40.70 25.99 15.72
C VAL A 15 41.84 27.02 15.98
N SER A 16 43.03 26.74 15.41
CA SER A 16 43.86 27.59 14.51
C SER A 16 45.36 27.76 14.86
N MET A 17 46.19 27.40 13.87
CA MET A 17 47.43 28.05 13.41
C MET A 17 48.82 27.88 14.10
N THR A 18 49.73 27.36 13.25
CA THR A 18 51.12 27.76 12.94
C THR A 18 52.33 27.26 13.77
N SER A 19 53.07 26.35 13.10
CA SER A 19 54.51 26.34 12.80
C SER A 19 55.58 26.22 13.92
N ALA A 20 56.39 25.15 13.86
CA ALA A 20 57.77 25.15 13.32
C ALA A 20 58.73 24.17 14.06
N PHE A 21 59.68 23.62 13.28
CA PHE A 21 60.85 22.77 13.61
C PHE A 21 60.56 21.28 13.90
N GLY A 22 61.18 20.29 13.26
CA GLY A 22 62.28 20.27 12.31
C GLY A 22 63.05 18.94 12.42
N ASP A 23 63.14 18.23 11.30
CA ASP A 23 64.22 17.33 10.85
C ASP A 23 64.40 15.91 11.45
N SER A 24 64.11 14.85 10.67
CA SER A 24 65.11 14.21 9.79
C SER A 24 64.66 12.84 9.23
N THR A 25 64.69 12.77 7.89
CA THR A 25 65.09 11.63 7.02
C THR A 25 64.36 10.27 7.10
N ILE A 26 63.56 9.96 6.07
CA ILE A 26 63.91 9.10 4.91
C ILE A 26 62.69 9.11 3.97
N GLY A 27 62.85 9.69 2.77
CA GLY A 27 61.92 9.47 1.65
C GLY A 27 62.60 8.57 0.61
N PRO A 28 61.84 7.88 -0.26
CA PRO A 28 62.34 7.53 -1.57
C PRO A 28 62.03 8.69 -2.53
N SER A 29 63.10 9.36 -2.94
CA SER A 29 63.15 10.20 -4.12
C SER A 29 62.86 9.35 -5.35
N TYR A 30 61.77 9.62 -6.08
CA TYR A 30 61.73 9.34 -7.51
C TYR A 30 61.77 10.67 -8.25
N VAL A 31 63.00 11.09 -8.51
CA VAL A 31 63.34 12.02 -9.58
C VAL A 31 63.00 11.32 -10.89
N THR A 32 61.96 11.78 -11.59
CA THR A 32 61.80 11.47 -13.00
C THR A 32 62.97 12.12 -13.75
N SER A 33 63.90 11.32 -14.27
CA SER A 33 64.78 11.86 -15.32
C SER A 33 63.89 12.21 -16.52
N PRO A 34 64.11 13.34 -17.21
CA PRO A 34 63.42 13.58 -18.46
C PRO A 34 63.81 12.47 -19.45
N ASN A 35 62.80 11.91 -20.11
CA ASN A 35 63.02 10.96 -21.20
C ASN A 35 63.90 11.67 -22.27
N PRO A 36 65.12 11.18 -22.56
CA PRO A 36 66.08 11.86 -23.42
C PRO A 36 65.64 11.99 -24.90
N LEU A 37 64.45 11.49 -25.25
CA LEU A 37 63.80 11.60 -26.56
C LEU A 37 62.88 12.84 -26.71
N CYS A 38 62.54 13.55 -25.63
CA CYS A 38 61.59 14.66 -25.67
C CYS A 38 62.30 16.02 -25.84
N SER A 39 62.73 16.37 -27.06
CA SER A 39 63.42 17.64 -27.36
C SER A 39 62.51 18.78 -27.89
N SER A 40 61.19 18.58 -27.97
CA SER A 40 60.24 19.67 -28.29
C SER A 40 58.80 19.39 -27.82
N PRO A 41 58.13 20.31 -27.11
CA PRO A 41 56.74 20.17 -26.65
C PRO A 41 55.68 20.42 -27.75
N THR A 42 56.08 20.41 -29.03
CA THR A 42 55.22 20.76 -30.17
C THR A 42 54.48 19.57 -30.78
N THR A 43 54.75 18.34 -30.33
CA THR A 43 54.20 17.09 -30.89
C THR A 43 53.30 16.29 -29.94
N SER A 44 53.24 16.64 -28.65
CA SER A 44 52.39 15.99 -27.64
C SER A 44 50.96 16.56 -27.67
N SER A 45 49.97 15.70 -27.89
CA SER A 45 48.56 16.06 -27.78
C SER A 45 48.17 16.39 -26.34
N SER A 46 46.99 16.96 -26.17
CA SER A 46 46.39 17.30 -24.89
C SER A 46 45.16 16.44 -24.62
N LEU A 47 44.76 16.29 -23.36
CA LEU A 47 43.56 15.58 -22.95
C LEU A 47 42.55 16.56 -22.41
N THR A 48 41.31 16.46 -22.89
CA THR A 48 40.22 17.30 -22.41
C THR A 48 39.05 16.45 -21.99
N TYR A 49 38.54 16.66 -20.78
CA TYR A 49 37.29 16.09 -20.33
C TYR A 49 36.23 17.18 -20.37
N LEU A 50 35.17 16.94 -21.14
CA LEU A 50 33.95 17.71 -21.10
C LEU A 50 32.94 16.86 -20.33
N VAL A 51 32.58 17.29 -19.13
CA VAL A 51 31.84 16.46 -18.18
C VAL A 51 30.50 17.10 -17.88
N ASP A 52 29.45 16.33 -18.11
CA ASP A 52 28.14 16.62 -17.62
C ASP A 52 28.12 16.55 -16.09
N THR A 53 27.63 17.61 -15.46
CA THR A 53 27.52 17.72 -14.00
C THR A 53 26.07 17.97 -13.57
N THR A 54 25.09 17.63 -14.41
CA THR A 54 23.67 17.73 -14.06
C THR A 54 23.12 16.47 -13.40
N GLY A 55 22.04 16.66 -12.64
CA GLY A 55 21.13 15.68 -12.06
C GLY A 55 21.55 14.21 -12.10
N SER A 56 21.09 13.50 -13.14
CA SER A 56 21.19 12.03 -13.25
C SER A 56 22.60 11.51 -13.51
N MET A 57 23.53 12.39 -13.91
CA MET A 57 24.93 12.02 -14.10
C MET A 57 25.62 11.64 -12.78
N GLY A 58 25.06 11.96 -11.60
CA GLY A 58 25.68 11.69 -10.30
C GLY A 58 26.07 10.24 -10.03
N ASN A 59 25.23 9.28 -10.42
CA ASN A 59 25.53 7.85 -10.26
C ASN A 59 26.64 7.39 -11.22
N TYR A 60 26.62 7.90 -12.45
CA TYR A 60 27.63 7.60 -13.47
C TYR A 60 28.98 8.23 -13.14
N LEU A 61 28.97 9.48 -12.66
CA LEU A 61 30.15 10.22 -12.25
C LEU A 61 30.85 9.53 -11.08
N SER A 62 30.10 9.02 -10.11
CA SER A 62 30.66 8.24 -8.98
C SER A 62 31.46 7.03 -9.45
N GLN A 63 31.04 6.39 -10.55
CA GLN A 63 31.74 5.24 -11.12
C GLN A 63 32.88 5.64 -12.05
N LEU A 64 32.69 6.68 -12.87
CA LEU A 64 33.75 7.25 -13.70
C LEU A 64 34.96 7.68 -12.84
N LYS A 65 34.72 8.19 -11.63
CA LYS A 65 35.80 8.53 -10.68
C LYS A 65 36.64 7.32 -10.28
N LEU A 66 36.04 6.14 -10.17
CA LEU A 66 36.75 4.92 -9.78
C LEU A 66 37.71 4.43 -10.87
N VAL A 67 37.46 4.79 -12.13
CA VAL A 67 38.24 4.38 -13.31
C VAL A 67 39.07 5.52 -13.92
N ASN A 68 38.94 6.74 -13.39
CA ASN A 68 39.64 7.92 -13.88
C ASN A 68 41.18 7.74 -13.85
N SER A 69 41.72 7.14 -12.80
CA SER A 69 43.16 6.83 -12.70
C SER A 69 43.64 5.99 -13.89
N TRP A 70 42.90 4.93 -14.22
CA TRP A 70 43.19 4.06 -15.36
C TRP A 70 43.16 4.82 -16.68
N ILE A 71 42.15 5.68 -16.92
CA ILE A 71 42.09 6.47 -18.17
C ILE A 71 43.31 7.39 -18.25
N LEU A 72 43.67 8.07 -17.17
CA LEU A 72 44.83 8.96 -17.12
C LEU A 72 46.14 8.21 -17.30
N ASP A 73 46.28 7.00 -16.76
CA ASP A 73 47.43 6.12 -16.98
C ASP A 73 47.58 5.76 -18.46
N ARG A 74 46.48 5.35 -19.13
CA ARG A 74 46.50 5.02 -20.56
C ARG A 74 46.77 6.23 -21.46
N VAL A 75 46.24 7.40 -21.12
CA VAL A 75 46.60 8.65 -21.81
C VAL A 75 48.07 8.99 -21.63
N THR A 76 48.63 8.73 -20.44
CA THR A 76 50.08 8.93 -20.20
C THR A 76 50.90 7.94 -21.05
N ALA A 77 50.44 6.70 -21.20
CA ALA A 77 51.06 5.73 -22.11
C ALA A 77 50.96 6.16 -23.59
N ARG A 78 49.86 6.83 -24.00
CA ARG A 78 49.70 7.43 -25.35
C ARG A 78 50.79 8.41 -25.70
N PHE A 79 51.15 9.21 -24.72
CA PHE A 79 52.01 10.36 -24.87
C PHE A 79 53.26 10.08 -24.05
N PRO A 80 54.30 9.47 -24.64
CA PRO A 80 55.52 9.11 -23.91
C PRO A 80 56.25 10.29 -23.24
N CYS A 81 55.83 11.53 -23.53
CA CYS A 81 56.27 12.77 -22.88
C CYS A 81 55.20 13.43 -21.97
N GLY A 82 54.11 12.73 -21.64
CA GLY A 82 52.90 13.26 -20.98
C GLY A 82 51.97 14.06 -21.90
N ALA A 83 50.73 14.31 -21.45
CA ALA A 83 49.85 15.24 -22.14
C ALA A 83 50.36 16.68 -21.95
N ARG A 84 50.35 17.49 -23.01
CA ARG A 84 50.81 18.89 -22.94
C ARG A 84 49.98 19.73 -21.96
N GLN A 85 48.70 19.41 -21.88
CA GLN A 85 47.72 20.07 -21.03
C GLN A 85 46.60 19.07 -20.77
N TYR A 86 46.08 19.09 -19.55
CA TYR A 86 44.82 18.47 -19.17
C TYR A 86 43.79 19.58 -18.97
N THR A 87 42.68 19.54 -19.71
CA THR A 87 41.60 20.53 -19.64
C THR A 87 40.33 19.86 -19.13
N MET A 88 39.66 20.46 -18.16
CA MET A 88 38.35 20.04 -17.65
C MET A 88 37.35 21.14 -17.97
N VAL A 89 36.24 20.78 -18.61
CA VAL A 89 35.10 21.66 -18.83
C VAL A 89 33.90 21.00 -18.19
N GLU A 90 33.39 21.62 -17.16
CA GLU A 90 32.13 21.24 -16.53
C GLU A 90 31.00 21.92 -17.31
N TYR A 91 29.90 21.24 -17.56
CA TYR A 91 28.66 21.91 -17.99
C TYR A 91 27.50 21.42 -17.13
N ASN A 92 26.63 22.36 -16.78
CA ASN A 92 25.50 22.17 -15.87
C ASN A 92 24.39 23.13 -16.29
N ASP A 93 23.31 22.66 -16.91
CA ASP A 93 22.26 23.56 -17.45
C ASP A 93 21.78 24.61 -16.42
N PRO A 94 21.81 25.93 -16.73
CA PRO A 94 22.13 26.55 -18.03
C PRO A 94 23.59 27.02 -18.18
N ASP A 95 24.44 26.76 -17.20
CA ASP A 95 25.79 27.24 -17.10
C ASP A 95 26.81 26.29 -17.75
N VAL A 96 27.81 26.86 -18.42
CA VAL A 96 28.97 26.12 -18.94
C VAL A 96 30.23 26.69 -18.30
N GLY A 97 30.99 25.83 -17.64
CA GLY A 97 32.17 26.17 -16.86
C GLY A 97 32.02 25.78 -15.37
N PRO A 98 33.07 25.96 -14.56
CA PRO A 98 34.34 26.58 -14.89
C PRO A 98 35.23 25.71 -15.78
N VAL A 99 36.03 26.34 -16.64
CA VAL A 99 37.11 25.66 -17.37
C VAL A 99 38.35 25.63 -16.49
N ARG A 100 38.87 24.44 -16.20
CA ARG A 100 40.12 24.25 -15.46
C ARG A 100 41.15 23.61 -16.38
N TYR A 101 42.40 24.02 -16.27
CA TYR A 101 43.48 23.33 -16.97
C TYR A 101 44.71 23.23 -16.08
N THR A 102 45.47 22.15 -16.26
CA THR A 102 46.70 21.88 -15.52
C THR A 102 47.65 21.08 -16.40
N GLN A 103 48.93 21.09 -16.04
CA GLN A 103 49.95 20.22 -16.62
C GLN A 103 50.20 18.98 -15.74
N SER A 104 49.66 18.97 -14.52
CA SER A 104 49.79 17.88 -13.56
C SER A 104 48.64 16.88 -13.72
N LYS A 105 48.99 15.64 -14.06
CA LYS A 105 48.05 14.51 -14.08
C LYS A 105 47.35 14.31 -12.73
N GLN A 106 48.08 14.49 -11.62
CA GLN A 106 47.55 14.29 -10.28
C GLN A 106 46.52 15.37 -9.93
N ASP A 107 46.80 16.63 -10.25
CA ASP A 107 45.87 17.73 -10.01
C ASP A 107 44.60 17.57 -10.86
N PHE A 108 44.76 17.14 -12.12
CA PHE A 108 43.63 16.84 -12.99
C PHE A 108 42.75 15.71 -12.44
N GLY A 109 43.38 14.63 -11.95
CA GLY A 109 42.70 13.53 -11.28
C GLY A 109 41.92 14.00 -10.05
N ASN A 110 42.53 14.87 -9.24
CA ASN A 110 41.87 15.47 -8.07
C ASN A 110 40.67 16.33 -8.48
N TYR A 111 40.81 17.17 -9.50
CA TYR A 111 39.70 17.99 -10.03
C TYR A 111 38.51 17.12 -10.42
N PHE A 112 38.75 16.07 -11.21
CA PHE A 112 37.70 15.15 -11.64
C PHE A 112 37.04 14.44 -10.45
N ASN A 113 37.83 14.00 -9.47
CA ASN A 113 37.32 13.31 -8.29
C ASN A 113 36.49 14.20 -7.36
N THR A 114 36.69 15.53 -7.42
CA THR A 114 35.86 16.51 -6.70
C THR A 114 34.56 16.88 -7.39
N LEU A 115 34.37 16.51 -8.66
CA LEU A 115 33.14 16.85 -9.39
C LEU A 115 31.91 16.25 -8.70
N SER A 116 30.84 17.00 -8.58
CA SER A 116 29.56 16.50 -8.07
C SER A 116 28.47 16.90 -9.05
N ALA A 117 27.58 15.98 -9.36
CA ALA A 117 26.38 16.35 -10.11
C ALA A 117 25.44 17.14 -9.20
N SER A 118 24.94 18.28 -9.67
CA SER A 118 24.03 19.14 -8.93
C SER A 118 23.31 20.09 -9.88
N GLY A 119 22.04 20.40 -9.64
CA GLY A 119 21.25 21.18 -10.62
C GLY A 119 20.82 20.34 -11.82
N GLY A 120 20.25 20.99 -12.84
CA GLY A 120 19.71 20.36 -14.05
C GLY A 120 18.32 19.76 -13.86
N GLY A 121 17.34 20.23 -14.64
CA GLY A 121 15.93 19.82 -14.56
C GLY A 121 15.39 19.18 -15.84
N ASP A 122 16.20 19.08 -16.89
CA ASP A 122 15.70 18.68 -18.18
C ASP A 122 16.80 18.13 -19.09
N CYS A 123 16.42 17.01 -19.68
CA CYS A 123 16.97 16.49 -20.90
C CYS A 123 16.34 17.32 -22.04
N PRO A 124 17.06 17.85 -23.05
CA PRO A 124 18.50 17.72 -23.37
C PRO A 124 19.43 18.81 -22.81
N GLU A 125 20.75 18.59 -22.87
CA GLU A 125 21.83 19.37 -22.21
C GLU A 125 22.65 20.31 -23.13
N LEU A 126 23.29 21.35 -22.60
CA LEU A 126 24.09 22.34 -23.37
C LEU A 126 25.48 21.83 -23.85
N THR A 127 25.52 20.62 -24.42
CA THR A 127 26.76 19.95 -24.81
C THR A 127 27.52 20.68 -25.92
N MET A 128 26.86 21.32 -26.91
CA MET A 128 27.58 22.00 -28.00
C MET A 128 28.31 23.24 -27.49
N LYS A 129 27.71 23.96 -26.53
CA LYS A 129 28.35 25.10 -25.88
C LYS A 129 29.53 24.65 -25.02
N GLY A 130 29.36 23.56 -24.27
CA GLY A 130 30.44 22.87 -23.57
C GLY A 130 31.60 22.49 -24.50
N LEU A 131 31.27 21.95 -25.67
CA LEU A 131 32.25 21.52 -26.65
C LEU A 131 32.98 22.70 -27.32
N GLU A 132 32.28 23.79 -27.61
CA GLU A 132 32.90 25.04 -28.07
C GLU A 132 33.95 25.52 -27.04
N MET A 133 33.59 25.54 -25.75
CA MET A 133 34.49 25.93 -24.67
C MET A 133 35.69 24.98 -24.53
N ALA A 134 35.47 23.67 -24.65
CA ALA A 134 36.53 22.66 -24.65
C ALA A 134 37.50 22.89 -25.82
N LEU A 135 37.01 23.10 -27.03
CA LEU A 135 37.83 23.31 -28.22
C LEU A 135 38.63 24.62 -28.16
N ILE A 136 38.06 25.69 -27.63
CA ILE A 136 38.74 27.00 -27.50
C ILE A 136 39.88 26.92 -26.47
N ASN A 137 39.65 26.23 -25.34
CA ASN A 137 40.61 26.21 -24.22
C ASN A 137 41.62 25.06 -24.29
N SER A 138 41.48 24.17 -25.28
CA SER A 138 42.39 23.05 -25.47
C SER A 138 43.40 23.35 -26.59
N PRO A 139 44.66 22.92 -26.46
CA PRO A 139 45.62 22.97 -27.55
C PRO A 139 45.12 22.32 -28.85
N PRO A 140 45.64 22.68 -30.03
CA PRO A 140 45.36 21.95 -31.27
C PRO A 140 45.73 20.46 -31.14
N LYS A 141 45.03 19.59 -31.88
CA LYS A 141 45.16 18.13 -31.86
C LYS A 141 44.89 17.52 -30.47
N SER A 142 43.94 18.09 -29.74
CA SER A 142 43.53 17.54 -28.44
C SER A 142 42.60 16.35 -28.60
N TYR A 143 42.66 15.44 -27.65
CA TYR A 143 41.69 14.37 -27.50
C TYR A 143 40.65 14.79 -26.48
N ILE A 144 39.41 15.01 -26.93
CA ILE A 144 38.29 15.48 -26.13
C ILE A 144 37.38 14.30 -25.85
N LEU A 145 37.23 13.95 -24.57
CA LEU A 145 36.27 12.99 -24.06
C LEU A 145 35.07 13.73 -23.49
N VAL A 146 33.90 13.47 -24.05
CA VAL A 146 32.63 14.06 -23.62
C VAL A 146 31.87 13.01 -22.82
N PHE A 147 31.62 13.24 -21.53
CA PHE A 147 30.84 12.37 -20.67
C PHE A 147 29.46 12.99 -20.46
N THR A 148 28.40 12.28 -20.87
CA THR A 148 27.02 12.77 -20.78
C THR A 148 26.04 11.62 -20.59
N ASP A 149 24.92 11.86 -19.94
CA ASP A 149 23.78 10.93 -19.89
C ASP A 149 22.55 11.45 -20.67
N ALA A 150 22.73 12.53 -21.44
CA ALA A 150 21.69 13.21 -22.19
C ALA A 150 22.09 13.51 -23.65
N SER A 151 21.07 13.84 -24.47
CA SER A 151 21.21 14.42 -25.81
C SER A 151 21.58 15.90 -25.75
N ALA A 152 22.00 16.53 -26.86
CA ALA A 152 22.35 17.95 -26.89
C ALA A 152 21.12 18.86 -27.12
N ALA A 153 20.87 19.83 -26.24
CA ALA A 153 19.78 20.80 -26.31
C ALA A 153 20.01 21.88 -27.35
N ASP A 154 21.26 22.32 -27.42
CA ASP A 154 21.71 23.43 -28.22
C ASP A 154 22.05 23.02 -29.66
N TYR A 155 21.67 21.80 -30.07
CA TYR A 155 21.83 21.29 -31.44
C TYR A 155 21.13 22.16 -32.50
N GLY A 156 20.02 22.81 -32.13
CA GLY A 156 19.25 23.70 -33.01
C GLY A 156 19.92 25.06 -33.26
N ASN A 157 20.92 25.43 -32.44
CA ASN A 157 21.66 26.67 -32.62
C ASN A 157 22.70 26.52 -33.74
N THR A 158 22.25 26.75 -34.97
CA THR A 158 23.08 26.57 -36.18
C THR A 158 24.39 27.36 -36.18
N THR A 159 24.40 28.56 -35.60
CA THR A 159 25.64 29.37 -35.47
C THR A 159 26.65 28.70 -34.55
N LEU A 160 26.21 28.26 -33.37
CA LEU A 160 27.05 27.54 -32.41
C LEU A 160 27.60 26.25 -33.02
N VAL A 161 26.73 25.42 -33.62
CA VAL A 161 27.15 24.16 -34.25
C VAL A 161 28.15 24.39 -35.38
N ASN A 162 27.96 25.42 -36.21
CA ASN A 162 28.91 25.75 -37.28
C ASN A 162 30.26 26.23 -36.72
N ASN A 163 30.26 26.98 -35.62
CA ASN A 163 31.49 27.37 -34.92
C ASN A 163 32.24 26.14 -34.39
N VAL A 164 31.53 25.21 -33.72
CA VAL A 164 32.11 23.94 -33.24
C VAL A 164 32.73 23.16 -34.41
N ARG A 165 32.01 23.01 -35.53
CA ARG A 165 32.53 22.32 -36.73
C ARG A 165 33.79 22.99 -37.29
N SER A 166 33.81 24.33 -37.34
CA SER A 166 34.98 25.11 -37.76
C SER A 166 36.18 24.93 -36.82
N LEU A 167 35.94 24.96 -35.51
CA LEU A 167 36.97 24.76 -34.48
C LEU A 167 37.55 23.36 -34.54
N ILE A 168 36.74 22.32 -34.73
CA ILE A 168 37.21 20.93 -34.93
C ILE A 168 38.13 20.86 -36.15
N THR A 169 37.71 21.45 -37.27
CA THR A 169 38.49 21.44 -38.51
C THR A 169 39.83 22.18 -38.36
N THR A 170 39.82 23.32 -37.66
CA THR A 170 40.99 24.18 -37.47
C THR A 170 41.97 23.61 -36.45
N THR A 171 41.46 23.14 -35.30
CA THR A 171 42.29 22.56 -34.24
C THR A 171 42.74 21.15 -34.58
N LYS A 172 42.02 20.44 -35.46
CA LYS A 172 42.19 19.00 -35.73
C LYS A 172 42.08 18.15 -34.46
N SER A 173 41.25 18.59 -33.51
CA SER A 173 40.99 17.86 -32.27
C SER A 173 39.98 16.74 -32.52
N GLN A 174 40.14 15.64 -31.79
CA GLN A 174 39.29 14.46 -31.89
C GLN A 174 38.26 14.47 -30.75
N VAL A 175 36.98 14.27 -31.06
CA VAL A 175 35.88 14.35 -30.07
C VAL A 175 35.18 13.00 -29.95
N THR A 176 35.38 12.34 -28.81
CA THR A 176 34.73 11.05 -28.51
C THR A 176 33.68 11.26 -27.43
N PHE A 177 32.45 10.82 -27.70
CA PHE A 177 31.33 10.89 -26.78
C PHE A 177 31.19 9.55 -26.05
N LEU A 178 31.11 9.63 -24.73
CA LEU A 178 30.84 8.57 -23.79
C LEU A 178 29.47 8.85 -23.18
N VAL A 179 28.46 8.27 -23.82
CA VAL A 179 27.05 8.55 -23.58
C VAL A 179 26.42 7.39 -22.83
N THR A 180 25.80 7.67 -21.70
CA THR A 180 25.13 6.65 -20.86
C THR A 180 23.60 6.69 -20.96
N GLY A 181 23.05 7.74 -21.55
CA GLY A 181 21.62 7.94 -21.75
C GLY A 181 21.32 8.93 -22.87
N TYR A 182 20.04 9.07 -23.21
CA TYR A 182 19.56 10.02 -24.21
C TYR A 182 18.14 10.45 -23.86
N CYS A 183 17.75 11.65 -24.30
CA CYS A 183 16.51 12.28 -23.85
C CYS A 183 15.27 11.83 -24.62
N ASN A 184 15.47 11.52 -25.90
CA ASN A 184 14.41 11.13 -26.81
C ASN A 184 14.69 9.72 -27.34
N THR A 185 15.25 9.62 -28.55
CA THR A 185 15.66 8.35 -29.13
C THR A 185 17.05 8.52 -29.74
N THR A 186 17.78 7.44 -29.96
CA THR A 186 19.06 7.53 -30.68
C THR A 186 18.91 8.06 -32.12
N ASN A 187 17.69 8.11 -32.66
CA ASN A 187 17.42 8.60 -34.01
C ASN A 187 16.99 10.08 -34.05
N SER A 188 16.77 10.72 -32.91
CA SER A 188 16.31 12.09 -32.88
C SER A 188 17.46 13.08 -33.17
N PRO A 189 17.17 14.27 -33.74
CA PRO A 189 18.20 15.22 -34.18
C PRO A 189 19.15 15.70 -33.08
N ASP A 190 18.64 15.83 -31.85
CA ASP A 190 19.36 16.17 -30.61
C ASP A 190 20.43 15.14 -30.23
N PHE A 191 20.25 13.87 -30.63
CA PHE A 191 21.28 12.84 -30.47
C PHE A 191 22.13 12.68 -31.74
N ALA A 192 21.52 12.83 -32.91
CA ALA A 192 22.20 12.70 -34.20
C ALA A 192 23.39 13.65 -34.35
N ILE A 193 23.30 14.85 -33.77
CA ILE A 193 24.40 15.82 -33.78
C ILE A 193 25.71 15.28 -33.16
N TYR A 194 25.65 14.38 -32.16
CA TYR A 194 26.85 13.76 -31.62
C TYR A 194 27.56 12.90 -32.65
N ARG A 195 26.79 12.17 -33.49
CA ARG A 195 27.35 11.36 -34.58
C ARG A 195 28.00 12.25 -35.64
N ASP A 196 27.36 13.34 -36.02
CA ASP A 196 27.90 14.33 -36.96
C ASP A 196 29.25 14.91 -36.47
N ILE A 197 29.31 15.29 -35.20
CA ILE A 197 30.48 15.93 -34.60
C ILE A 197 31.61 14.92 -34.40
N ALA A 198 31.30 13.73 -33.88
CA ALA A 198 32.25 12.63 -33.79
C ALA A 198 32.83 12.30 -35.17
N ALA A 199 31.98 12.20 -36.18
CA ALA A 199 32.39 11.95 -37.56
C ALA A 199 33.35 12.98 -38.12
N LEU A 200 33.06 14.27 -37.93
CA LEU A 200 33.89 15.36 -38.41
C LEU A 200 35.27 15.38 -37.72
N SER A 201 35.34 14.93 -36.47
CA SER A 201 36.52 14.99 -35.63
C SER A 201 37.35 13.69 -35.62
N PHE A 202 37.02 12.68 -36.44
CA PHE A 202 37.60 11.33 -36.35
C PHE A 202 37.34 10.65 -35.00
N GLY A 203 36.34 11.12 -34.25
CA GLY A 203 35.94 10.52 -32.97
C GLY A 203 34.83 9.50 -33.13
N HIS A 204 34.21 9.13 -32.01
CA HIS A 204 33.15 8.13 -31.98
C HIS A 204 32.10 8.45 -30.91
N VAL A 205 30.91 7.86 -31.04
CA VAL A 205 29.85 7.92 -30.02
C VAL A 205 29.66 6.54 -29.43
N TYR A 206 30.00 6.39 -28.15
CA TYR A 206 29.74 5.20 -27.36
C TYR A 206 28.46 5.39 -26.58
N LEU A 207 27.44 4.60 -26.90
CA LEU A 207 26.30 4.41 -26.04
C LEU A 207 26.52 3.15 -25.21
N PHE A 208 26.64 3.28 -23.89
CA PHE A 208 26.94 2.14 -23.03
C PHE A 208 26.17 2.20 -21.72
N SER A 209 25.82 1.02 -21.20
CA SER A 209 25.43 0.84 -19.80
C SER A 209 26.67 0.74 -18.94
N ILE A 210 26.55 1.13 -17.67
CA ILE A 210 27.56 0.93 -16.63
C ILE A 210 28.14 -0.50 -16.61
N SER A 211 27.31 -1.52 -16.87
CA SER A 211 27.73 -2.93 -16.94
C SER A 211 28.74 -3.23 -18.05
N ASP A 212 28.82 -2.36 -19.05
CA ASP A 212 29.62 -2.53 -20.26
C ASP A 212 30.87 -1.62 -20.28
N ILE A 213 31.17 -0.94 -19.16
CA ILE A 213 32.26 0.05 -19.09
C ILE A 213 33.62 -0.56 -19.49
N ASN A 214 33.87 -1.83 -19.15
CA ASN A 214 35.08 -2.56 -19.54
C ASN A 214 35.25 -2.66 -21.07
N LYS A 215 34.15 -2.75 -21.82
CA LYS A 215 34.18 -2.85 -23.30
C LYS A 215 34.53 -1.50 -23.93
N VAL A 216 34.00 -0.42 -23.37
CA VAL A 216 34.37 0.96 -23.74
C VAL A 216 35.84 1.19 -23.45
N PHE A 217 36.34 0.68 -22.33
CA PHE A 217 37.76 0.79 -21.98
C PHE A 217 38.68 0.02 -22.91
N ASN A 218 38.29 -1.14 -23.46
CA ASN A 218 39.10 -1.81 -24.48
C ASN A 218 39.27 -0.95 -25.75
N TYR A 219 38.22 -0.24 -26.18
CA TYR A 219 38.34 0.71 -27.28
C TYR A 219 39.17 1.94 -26.91
N LEU A 220 38.94 2.51 -25.73
CA LEU A 220 39.73 3.64 -25.26
C LEU A 220 41.19 3.25 -25.13
N ASP A 221 41.54 2.04 -24.68
CA ASP A 221 42.91 1.56 -24.62
C ASP A 221 43.56 1.51 -26.00
N TYR A 222 42.82 0.98 -26.99
CA TYR A 222 43.26 0.97 -28.38
C TYR A 222 43.45 2.39 -28.94
N THR A 223 42.46 3.25 -28.75
CA THR A 223 42.48 4.61 -29.30
C THR A 223 43.53 5.46 -28.60
N LEU A 224 43.62 5.33 -27.28
CA LEU A 224 44.56 6.01 -26.43
C LEU A 224 45.97 5.42 -26.50
N SER A 225 46.26 4.35 -27.23
CA SER A 225 47.65 3.92 -27.45
C SER A 225 48.22 4.42 -28.79
N MET A 226 47.45 5.17 -29.59
CA MET A 226 47.86 5.62 -30.93
C MET A 226 48.49 7.03 -30.95
N PRO A 227 49.54 7.29 -31.76
CA PRO A 227 50.09 8.64 -31.95
C PRO A 227 49.11 9.65 -32.57
N SER A 228 49.33 10.95 -32.35
CA SER A 228 48.42 12.03 -32.73
C SER A 228 48.31 12.35 -34.24
N ASN A 229 49.01 11.61 -35.13
CA ASN A 229 49.00 11.85 -36.59
C ASN A 229 49.13 10.56 -37.43
N SER A 230 48.72 9.41 -36.91
CA SER A 230 48.89 8.10 -37.59
C SER A 230 47.66 7.60 -38.36
N SER A 231 46.49 8.26 -38.26
CA SER A 231 45.26 7.82 -38.92
C SER A 231 44.99 8.56 -40.23
N THR A 232 44.36 7.87 -41.19
CA THR A 232 43.86 8.42 -42.45
C THR A 232 42.46 7.89 -42.69
N GLN A 233 41.47 8.77 -42.92
CA GLN A 233 40.13 8.31 -43.33
C GLN A 233 40.21 7.58 -44.65
N LEU A 234 39.63 6.38 -44.70
CA LEU A 234 39.41 5.62 -45.92
C LEU A 234 37.95 5.66 -46.35
N PHE A 235 37.03 5.67 -45.39
CA PHE A 235 35.60 5.71 -45.63
C PHE A 235 34.83 6.31 -44.47
N SER A 236 33.73 6.98 -44.78
CA SER A 236 32.82 7.56 -43.79
C SER A 236 31.46 7.75 -44.44
N GLY A 237 30.42 7.14 -43.88
CA GLY A 237 29.03 7.35 -44.30
C GLY A 237 28.05 7.29 -43.14
N GLU A 238 26.86 7.88 -43.34
CA GLU A 238 25.70 7.72 -42.48
C GLU A 238 24.58 7.06 -43.29
N PHE A 239 23.88 6.12 -42.66
CA PHE A 239 22.96 5.22 -43.35
C PHE A 239 21.66 5.12 -42.57
N THR A 240 20.56 5.05 -43.31
CA THR A 240 19.21 4.78 -42.79
C THR A 240 18.68 3.42 -43.24
N ALA A 241 19.35 2.77 -44.20
CA ALA A 241 18.96 1.49 -44.75
C ALA A 241 19.24 0.34 -43.77
N LEU A 242 18.32 -0.63 -43.69
CA LEU A 242 18.45 -1.80 -42.80
C LEU A 242 19.57 -2.76 -43.23
N ALA A 243 19.95 -2.73 -44.50
CA ALA A 243 21.11 -3.44 -45.03
C ALA A 243 21.72 -2.66 -46.19
N HIS A 244 23.04 -2.55 -46.23
CA HIS A 244 23.76 -1.89 -47.32
C HIS A 244 25.18 -2.47 -47.47
N ASN A 245 25.76 -2.24 -48.64
CA ASN A 245 27.10 -2.70 -48.98
C ASN A 245 27.94 -1.52 -49.47
N GLU A 246 29.03 -1.26 -48.77
CA GLU A 246 29.91 -0.13 -49.01
C GLU A 246 31.30 -0.60 -49.42
N SER A 247 31.92 0.08 -50.37
CA SER A 247 33.26 -0.26 -50.84
C SER A 247 34.24 0.88 -50.61
N PHE A 248 35.46 0.55 -50.22
CA PHE A 248 36.56 1.51 -50.05
C PHE A 248 37.86 0.94 -50.59
N SER A 249 38.77 1.82 -51.04
CA SER A 249 40.04 1.42 -51.66
C SER A 249 41.23 1.76 -50.79
N ILE A 250 42.13 0.80 -50.62
CA ILE A 250 43.41 1.00 -49.95
C ILE A 250 44.49 1.26 -51.00
N ILE A 251 44.96 2.49 -51.08
CA ILE A 251 45.94 2.94 -52.07
C ILE A 251 47.38 3.03 -51.52
N LYS A 252 47.56 3.08 -50.20
CA LYS A 252 48.87 3.16 -49.52
C LYS A 252 49.00 2.05 -48.47
N ASN A 253 50.23 1.80 -48.01
CA ASN A 253 50.45 0.79 -46.98
C ASN A 253 50.00 1.32 -45.62
N PHE A 254 49.05 0.63 -45.02
CA PHE A 254 48.68 0.82 -43.63
C PHE A 254 49.20 -0.36 -42.82
N SER A 255 49.58 -0.08 -41.60
CA SER A 255 49.88 -1.09 -40.60
C SER A 255 48.63 -1.84 -40.15
N SER A 256 47.50 -1.14 -40.05
CA SER A 256 46.21 -1.68 -39.67
C SER A 256 45.07 -0.82 -40.22
N ILE A 257 43.87 -1.39 -40.29
CA ILE A 257 42.63 -0.67 -40.57
C ILE A 257 41.65 -0.86 -39.42
N MET A 258 41.10 0.23 -38.93
CA MET A 258 40.04 0.22 -37.94
C MET A 258 38.72 0.53 -38.61
N ILE A 259 37.72 -0.32 -38.39
CA ILE A 259 36.34 -0.12 -38.83
C ILE A 259 35.50 0.08 -37.58
N THR A 260 34.79 1.21 -37.51
CA THR A 260 33.88 1.50 -36.39
C THR A 260 32.48 1.76 -36.91
N THR A 261 31.48 1.16 -36.27
CA THR A 261 30.07 1.46 -36.54
C THR A 261 29.39 1.95 -35.27
N SER A 262 28.44 2.88 -35.41
CA SER A 262 27.68 3.46 -34.28
C SER A 262 26.20 3.54 -34.64
N GLY A 263 25.32 3.03 -33.78
CA GLY A 263 23.88 2.87 -34.02
C GLY A 263 23.47 1.40 -33.92
N LEU A 264 22.17 1.10 -34.03
CA LEU A 264 21.65 -0.26 -33.83
C LEU A 264 22.08 -1.21 -34.98
N VAL A 265 23.31 -1.71 -34.96
CA VAL A 265 23.93 -2.55 -35.98
C VAL A 265 23.86 -4.01 -35.52
N TYR A 266 23.34 -4.90 -36.37
CA TYR A 266 23.23 -6.32 -36.07
C TYR A 266 24.45 -7.12 -36.55
N SER A 267 25.05 -6.73 -37.67
CA SER A 267 26.24 -7.40 -38.19
C SER A 267 27.08 -6.51 -39.10
N VAL A 268 28.40 -6.68 -39.05
CA VAL A 268 29.35 -6.13 -40.04
C VAL A 268 30.17 -7.27 -40.61
N GLN A 269 30.11 -7.46 -41.93
CA GLN A 269 30.95 -8.41 -42.66
C GLN A 269 31.95 -7.64 -43.52
N VAL A 270 33.23 -8.00 -43.42
CA VAL A 270 34.29 -7.37 -44.18
C VAL A 270 34.85 -8.35 -45.20
N SER A 271 35.03 -7.88 -46.43
CA SER A 271 35.68 -8.63 -47.51
C SER A 271 36.75 -7.77 -48.16
N GLY A 272 37.86 -8.40 -48.54
CA GLY A 272 38.99 -7.71 -49.15
C GLY A 272 40.04 -8.69 -49.67
N PRO A 273 41.06 -8.20 -50.41
CA PRO A 273 42.12 -9.05 -50.92
C PRO A 273 42.96 -9.57 -49.74
N ASN A 274 43.14 -10.90 -49.67
CA ASN A 274 43.97 -11.56 -48.68
C ASN A 274 43.74 -11.07 -47.23
N LEU A 275 42.50 -11.15 -46.74
CA LEU A 275 42.18 -10.89 -45.33
C LEU A 275 42.82 -11.98 -44.44
N ILE A 276 44.01 -11.71 -43.92
CA ILE A 276 44.79 -12.69 -43.12
C ILE A 276 44.38 -12.68 -41.64
N SER A 277 44.13 -11.50 -41.06
CA SER A 277 43.88 -11.33 -39.62
C SER A 277 42.90 -10.19 -39.36
N MET A 278 41.83 -10.48 -38.63
CA MET A 278 40.85 -9.50 -38.17
C MET A 278 40.51 -9.73 -36.69
N ASP A 279 40.81 -8.75 -35.86
CA ASP A 279 40.46 -8.74 -34.44
C ASP A 279 39.13 -8.02 -34.24
N LYS A 280 38.27 -8.58 -33.38
CA LYS A 280 36.97 -8.01 -33.04
C LYS A 280 37.07 -7.39 -31.66
N LEU A 281 37.23 -6.07 -31.58
CA LEU A 281 37.52 -5.36 -30.33
C LEU A 281 36.26 -5.04 -29.54
N VAL A 282 35.18 -4.67 -30.22
CA VAL A 282 33.85 -4.41 -29.63
C VAL A 282 32.78 -5.04 -30.53
N LEU A 283 31.87 -5.80 -29.94
CA LEU A 283 30.78 -6.51 -30.62
C LEU A 283 29.48 -6.29 -29.88
N GLU A 284 28.84 -5.15 -30.12
CA GLU A 284 27.56 -4.80 -29.50
C GLU A 284 26.49 -4.56 -30.54
N VAL A 285 25.23 -4.72 -30.12
CA VAL A 285 24.06 -4.42 -30.97
C VAL A 285 24.03 -2.92 -31.34
N TRP A 286 24.74 -2.07 -30.60
CA TRP A 286 24.76 -0.61 -30.77
C TRP A 286 26.03 -0.10 -31.48
N GLY A 287 26.94 -0.99 -31.87
CA GLY A 287 28.17 -0.63 -32.56
C GLY A 287 29.23 -1.72 -32.58
N PHE A 288 30.04 -1.74 -33.64
CA PHE A 288 31.14 -2.68 -33.84
C PHE A 288 32.45 -1.92 -33.96
N VAL A 289 33.51 -2.46 -33.36
CA VAL A 289 34.89 -2.04 -33.63
C VAL A 289 35.68 -3.25 -34.11
N LEU A 290 36.10 -3.21 -35.37
CA LEU A 290 36.89 -4.25 -36.01
C LEU A 290 38.27 -3.70 -36.38
N LEU A 291 39.30 -4.51 -36.16
CA LEU A 291 40.67 -4.18 -36.50
C LEU A 291 41.22 -5.19 -37.50
N ILE A 292 41.71 -4.72 -38.64
CA ILE A 292 42.35 -5.55 -39.66
C ILE A 292 43.84 -5.25 -39.63
N LYS A 293 44.65 -6.25 -39.30
CA LYS A 293 46.11 -6.11 -39.24
C LYS A 293 46.73 -6.38 -40.62
N ARG A 294 47.71 -5.56 -41.00
CA ARG A 294 48.47 -5.66 -42.27
C ARG A 294 47.57 -5.79 -43.51
N PRO A 295 46.64 -4.84 -43.74
CA PRO A 295 45.73 -4.91 -44.87
C PRO A 295 46.48 -4.75 -46.20
N THR A 296 46.12 -5.58 -47.19
CA THR A 296 46.68 -5.46 -48.53
C THR A 296 46.01 -4.34 -49.33
N ARG A 297 46.77 -3.74 -50.26
CA ARG A 297 46.23 -2.74 -51.19
C ARG A 297 45.19 -3.38 -52.11
N GLY A 298 44.13 -2.63 -52.40
CA GLY A 298 43.04 -3.09 -53.26
C GLY A 298 41.68 -2.59 -52.77
N ASN A 299 40.62 -3.15 -53.36
CA ASN A 299 39.24 -2.79 -53.03
C ASN A 299 38.71 -3.70 -51.93
N TRP A 300 38.14 -3.08 -50.92
CA TRP A 300 37.52 -3.71 -49.77
C TRP A 300 36.04 -3.39 -49.78
N ALA A 301 35.23 -4.29 -49.23
CA ALA A 301 33.79 -4.11 -49.11
C ALA A 301 33.28 -4.49 -47.71
N LEU A 302 32.27 -3.74 -47.26
CA LEU A 302 31.59 -3.85 -45.97
C LEU A 302 30.12 -4.10 -46.22
N ASN A 303 29.63 -5.26 -45.77
CA ASN A 303 28.20 -5.52 -45.74
C ASN A 303 27.70 -5.32 -44.30
N VAL A 304 26.81 -4.35 -44.11
CA VAL A 304 26.32 -3.93 -42.80
C VAL A 304 24.82 -4.16 -42.74
N THR A 305 24.36 -4.79 -41.66
CA THR A 305 22.93 -4.90 -41.34
C THR A 305 22.64 -4.18 -40.04
N ALA A 306 21.54 -3.43 -40.00
CA ALA A 306 21.17 -2.54 -38.90
C ALA A 306 19.65 -2.39 -38.76
N GLY A 307 19.19 -1.97 -37.58
CA GLY A 307 17.79 -1.73 -37.25
C GLY A 307 17.37 -0.25 -37.30
N GLY A 308 18.25 0.67 -37.70
CA GLY A 308 17.95 2.10 -37.71
C GLY A 308 19.09 2.95 -38.27
N ILE A 309 19.09 4.25 -37.94
CA ILE A 309 20.14 5.18 -38.37
C ILE A 309 21.46 4.79 -37.72
N HIS A 310 22.50 4.65 -38.53
CA HIS A 310 23.82 4.27 -38.06
C HIS A 310 24.91 4.88 -38.93
N SER A 311 26.11 5.01 -38.38
CA SER A 311 27.29 5.48 -39.09
C SER A 311 28.31 4.35 -39.26
N VAL A 312 29.06 4.39 -40.35
CA VAL A 312 30.18 3.49 -40.63
C VAL A 312 31.41 4.33 -40.92
N ARG A 313 32.53 4.03 -40.27
CA ARG A 313 33.81 4.71 -40.47
C ARG A 313 34.90 3.67 -40.67
N VAL A 314 35.82 3.96 -41.58
CA VAL A 314 37.02 3.15 -41.84
C VAL A 314 38.22 4.05 -41.84
N GLU A 315 39.20 3.71 -41.03
CA GLU A 315 40.45 4.45 -40.88
C GLU A 315 41.64 3.54 -41.15
N GLY A 316 42.55 4.00 -41.98
CA GLY A 316 43.85 3.36 -42.17
C GLY A 316 44.89 3.97 -41.23
N LEU A 317 45.61 3.10 -40.51
CA LEU A 317 46.58 3.48 -39.49
C LEU A 317 48.00 3.19 -39.98
N THR A 318 48.91 4.17 -39.91
CA THR A 318 50.32 4.02 -40.27
C THR A 318 51.21 4.05 -39.02
N ALA A 319 52.13 3.08 -38.93
CA ALA A 319 53.19 3.02 -37.92
C ALA A 319 53.88 4.36 -37.70
N PHE A 320 54.28 4.65 -36.46
CA PHE A 320 55.45 5.49 -36.23
C PHE A 320 56.67 4.58 -36.20
N ASN A 321 57.71 4.91 -36.97
CA ASN A 321 58.97 4.14 -36.95
C ASN A 321 59.75 4.49 -35.68
N THR A 322 59.27 4.05 -34.52
CA THR A 322 60.03 4.09 -33.28
C THR A 322 60.91 2.85 -33.25
N THR A 323 62.22 3.05 -33.37
CA THR A 323 63.25 2.04 -33.13
C THR A 323 63.33 1.72 -31.64
N SER A 324 62.24 1.24 -31.06
CA SER A 324 62.25 0.70 -29.69
C SER A 324 62.81 -0.72 -29.78
N SER A 325 64.00 -0.91 -29.22
CA SER A 325 64.62 -2.23 -29.16
C SER A 325 63.89 -3.05 -28.11
N CYS A 326 63.27 -4.16 -28.53
CA CYS A 326 62.68 -5.18 -27.66
C CYS A 326 63.59 -5.69 -26.53
N SER A 327 64.88 -5.37 -26.57
CA SER A 327 65.88 -5.79 -25.59
C SER A 327 65.67 -5.19 -24.19
N LYS A 328 64.83 -4.15 -24.04
CA LYS A 328 64.59 -3.46 -22.76
C LYS A 328 63.17 -3.62 -22.21
N CYS A 329 62.35 -4.53 -22.75
CA CYS A 329 61.00 -4.72 -22.23
C CYS A 329 61.02 -5.22 -20.78
N HIS A 330 60.03 -4.76 -20.00
CA HIS A 330 59.79 -5.30 -18.66
C HIS A 330 59.61 -6.82 -18.71
N VAL A 331 59.95 -7.53 -17.62
CA VAL A 331 59.75 -9.00 -17.54
C VAL A 331 58.29 -9.41 -17.74
N ASN A 332 57.37 -8.54 -17.34
CA ASN A 332 55.93 -8.68 -17.55
C ASN A 332 55.42 -7.93 -18.77
N ALA A 333 56.27 -7.70 -19.77
CA ALA A 333 55.88 -7.19 -21.08
C ALA A 333 56.22 -8.19 -22.19
N THR A 334 55.49 -8.14 -23.30
CA THR A 334 55.81 -8.81 -24.55
C THR A 334 56.29 -7.75 -25.54
N CYS A 335 57.29 -8.09 -26.35
CA CYS A 335 57.62 -7.25 -27.50
C CYS A 335 56.77 -7.68 -28.67
N GLU A 336 55.81 -6.84 -29.03
CA GLU A 336 54.89 -7.13 -30.12
C GLU A 336 55.05 -6.10 -31.23
N ASP A 337 54.76 -6.55 -32.45
CA ASP A 337 54.65 -5.66 -33.60
C ASP A 337 53.34 -4.88 -33.47
N TYR A 338 53.45 -3.69 -32.91
CA TYR A 338 52.34 -2.76 -32.74
C TYR A 338 52.38 -1.75 -33.88
N TYR A 339 51.49 -1.95 -34.85
CA TYR A 339 51.39 -1.10 -36.03
C TYR A 339 52.65 -1.00 -36.89
N GLY A 340 53.56 -1.97 -36.93
CA GLY A 340 54.78 -1.89 -37.76
C GLY A 340 55.99 -1.32 -37.04
N SER A 341 55.89 -1.01 -35.74
CA SER A 341 57.03 -0.82 -34.84
C SER A 341 57.00 -1.86 -33.73
N LEU A 342 58.19 -2.30 -33.32
CA LEU A 342 58.33 -3.18 -32.17
C LEU A 342 58.21 -2.33 -30.91
N GLN A 343 57.18 -2.58 -30.10
CA GLN A 343 56.98 -1.92 -28.82
C GLN A 343 56.77 -2.96 -27.73
N CYS A 344 57.27 -2.64 -26.54
CA CYS A 344 56.97 -3.40 -25.33
C CYS A 344 55.54 -3.09 -24.90
N LEU A 345 54.71 -4.12 -24.76
CA LEU A 345 53.36 -4.03 -24.23
C LEU A 345 53.31 -4.84 -22.94
N CYS A 346 52.79 -4.28 -21.86
CA CYS A 346 52.56 -5.06 -20.65
C CYS A 346 51.66 -6.27 -20.97
N LYS A 347 52.02 -7.44 -20.46
CA LYS A 347 51.23 -8.66 -20.55
C LYS A 347 49.85 -8.42 -19.92
N SER A 348 48.85 -9.18 -20.33
CA SER A 348 47.52 -9.15 -19.70
C SER A 348 47.65 -9.32 -18.17
N GLY A 349 46.87 -8.54 -17.42
CA GLY A 349 46.96 -8.45 -15.95
C GLY A 349 48.01 -7.46 -15.43
N PHE A 350 48.71 -6.75 -16.33
CA PHE A 350 49.68 -5.71 -15.97
C PHE A 350 49.39 -4.39 -16.69
N ILE A 351 49.72 -3.27 -16.05
CA ILE A 351 49.58 -1.91 -16.58
C ILE A 351 50.92 -1.17 -16.53
N GLY A 352 51.17 -0.29 -17.50
CA GLY A 352 52.42 0.47 -17.58
C GLY A 352 52.79 0.83 -19.02
N ASP A 353 54.02 1.28 -19.22
CA ASP A 353 54.55 1.72 -20.51
C ASP A 353 55.28 0.61 -21.30
N GLY A 354 55.28 -0.61 -20.77
CA GLY A 354 55.96 -1.79 -21.34
C GLY A 354 57.43 -1.92 -20.94
N ILE A 355 58.04 -0.87 -20.41
CA ILE A 355 59.39 -0.88 -19.82
C ILE A 355 59.30 -1.04 -18.30
N ASP A 356 58.28 -0.43 -17.70
CA ASP A 356 57.83 -0.64 -16.34
C ASP A 356 56.37 -1.13 -16.39
N CYS A 357 56.11 -2.31 -15.82
CA CYS A 357 54.76 -2.88 -15.76
C CYS A 357 54.44 -3.30 -14.33
N THR A 358 53.42 -2.69 -13.77
CA THR A 358 52.87 -3.01 -12.45
C THR A 358 51.64 -3.90 -12.58
N ASP A 359 51.42 -4.72 -11.57
CA ASP A 359 50.25 -5.56 -11.47
C ASP A 359 48.96 -4.73 -11.49
N ILE A 360 47.94 -5.20 -12.21
CA ILE A 360 46.58 -4.66 -12.09
C ILE A 360 45.92 -5.38 -10.94
N ASP A 361 45.57 -4.68 -9.87
CA ASP A 361 44.75 -5.29 -8.82
C ASP A 361 43.30 -5.40 -9.30
N GLU A 362 42.93 -6.54 -9.90
CA GLU A 362 41.57 -6.73 -10.39
C GLU A 362 40.54 -6.84 -9.26
N CYS A 363 40.98 -7.00 -8.01
CA CYS A 363 40.12 -7.03 -6.83
C CYS A 363 39.93 -5.67 -6.16
N ALA A 364 40.72 -4.66 -6.54
CA ALA A 364 40.55 -3.29 -6.07
C ALA A 364 39.17 -2.72 -6.45
N TYR A 365 38.56 -3.23 -7.54
CA TYR A 365 37.27 -2.77 -8.04
C TYR A 365 36.37 -3.93 -8.47
N SER A 366 35.06 -3.79 -8.27
CA SER A 366 34.10 -4.89 -8.49
C SER A 366 33.80 -5.20 -9.97
N TRP A 367 34.14 -4.31 -10.90
CA TRP A 367 33.97 -4.54 -12.35
C TRP A 367 35.26 -5.01 -13.04
N THR A 368 36.44 -4.91 -12.41
CA THR A 368 37.70 -5.37 -13.01
C THR A 368 37.91 -6.88 -12.92
N ASN A 369 37.09 -7.57 -12.12
CA ASN A 369 37.03 -9.01 -12.03
C ASN A 369 35.62 -9.52 -12.39
N ASN A 370 35.53 -10.77 -12.79
CA ASN A 370 34.24 -11.44 -13.04
C ASN A 370 33.85 -12.37 -11.86
N CYS A 371 34.26 -12.03 -10.64
CA CYS A 371 33.87 -12.72 -9.42
C CYS A 371 32.47 -12.27 -8.96
N SER A 372 31.52 -12.19 -9.90
CA SER A 372 30.16 -11.67 -9.77
C SER A 372 29.45 -11.94 -8.42
N VAL A 373 29.71 -13.09 -7.80
CA VAL A 373 29.20 -13.46 -6.45
C VAL A 373 30.31 -14.00 -5.53
N GLY A 374 31.57 -14.01 -5.98
CA GLY A 374 32.72 -14.62 -5.31
C GLY A 374 33.69 -13.62 -4.66
N ILE A 375 34.51 -14.12 -3.75
CA ILE A 375 35.59 -13.32 -3.14
C ILE A 375 36.77 -13.31 -4.10
N CYS A 376 37.09 -12.13 -4.62
CA CYS A 376 38.26 -11.91 -5.46
C CYS A 376 39.53 -11.92 -4.61
N SER A 377 40.54 -12.68 -5.05
CA SER A 377 41.89 -12.64 -4.52
C SER A 377 42.84 -12.22 -5.63
N ASN A 378 43.54 -11.11 -5.44
CA ASN A 378 44.47 -10.61 -6.44
C ASN A 378 45.75 -11.47 -6.44
N ASN A 379 46.27 -11.74 -7.63
CA ASN A 379 47.48 -12.51 -7.86
C ASN A 379 48.36 -11.70 -8.83
N ILE A 380 49.68 -11.89 -8.80
CA ILE A 380 50.54 -11.15 -9.73
C ILE A 380 50.23 -11.58 -11.17
N GLY A 381 49.72 -10.65 -11.97
CA GLY A 381 49.30 -10.77 -13.37
C GLY A 381 47.90 -11.34 -13.59
N SER A 382 47.10 -11.53 -12.53
CA SER A 382 45.77 -12.13 -12.64
C SER A 382 44.98 -12.06 -11.33
N TYR A 383 43.79 -12.66 -11.30
CA TYR A 383 43.04 -12.84 -10.07
C TYR A 383 42.45 -14.24 -9.98
N THR A 384 42.07 -14.64 -8.78
CA THR A 384 41.31 -15.87 -8.55
C THR A 384 40.02 -15.58 -7.83
N CYS A 385 38.92 -16.14 -8.33
CA CYS A 385 37.62 -16.07 -7.69
C CYS A 385 37.42 -17.26 -6.77
N LYS A 386 37.27 -17.01 -5.47
CA LYS A 386 36.78 -18.01 -4.53
C LYS A 386 35.26 -17.97 -4.52
N CYS A 387 34.66 -18.99 -5.11
CA CYS A 387 33.20 -19.09 -5.20
C CYS A 387 32.59 -19.53 -3.88
N PRO A 388 31.51 -18.85 -3.42
CA PRO A 388 30.76 -19.29 -2.25
C PRO A 388 30.01 -20.59 -2.55
N SER A 389 29.52 -21.24 -1.50
CA SER A 389 28.66 -22.42 -1.63
C SER A 389 27.46 -22.15 -2.55
N GLY A 390 27.11 -23.12 -3.40
CA GLY A 390 26.08 -22.96 -4.45
C GLY A 390 26.63 -22.47 -5.79
N PHE A 391 27.91 -22.10 -5.85
CA PHE A 391 28.59 -21.74 -7.08
C PHE A 391 29.79 -22.65 -7.32
N TYR A 392 30.11 -22.85 -8.59
CA TYR A 392 31.33 -23.52 -9.01
C TYR A 392 32.15 -22.60 -9.92
N SER A 393 33.44 -22.88 -9.96
CA SER A 393 34.41 -22.14 -10.76
C SER A 393 34.74 -22.99 -11.99
N PRO A 394 34.01 -22.85 -13.12
CA PRO A 394 34.39 -23.53 -14.36
C PRO A 394 35.73 -23.01 -14.88
N THR A 395 36.07 -21.75 -14.58
CA THR A 395 37.38 -21.15 -14.80
C THR A 395 37.80 -20.42 -13.51
N PRO A 396 39.10 -20.29 -13.21
CA PRO A 396 39.58 -19.61 -12.00
C PRO A 396 39.17 -18.13 -11.89
N TYR A 397 38.56 -17.58 -12.94
CA TYR A 397 38.21 -16.17 -13.10
C TYR A 397 36.71 -15.89 -12.98
N SER A 398 35.86 -16.90 -12.79
CA SER A 398 34.43 -16.70 -12.67
C SER A 398 33.76 -17.68 -11.72
N CYS A 399 32.68 -17.21 -11.11
CA CYS A 399 31.75 -18.04 -10.35
C CYS A 399 30.48 -18.19 -11.14
N VAL A 400 30.17 -19.42 -11.50
CA VAL A 400 28.94 -19.79 -12.19
C VAL A 400 28.07 -20.54 -11.21
N ASP A 401 26.81 -20.16 -11.21
CA ASP A 401 25.78 -20.78 -10.40
C ASP A 401 25.68 -22.29 -10.70
N ILE A 402 25.65 -23.12 -9.65
CA ILE A 402 25.40 -24.55 -9.79
C ILE A 402 23.90 -24.70 -10.00
N ASN A 403 23.47 -25.16 -11.17
CA ASN A 403 22.05 -25.48 -11.35
C ASN A 403 21.72 -26.83 -10.71
N GLU A 404 21.25 -26.84 -9.47
CA GLU A 404 20.97 -28.10 -8.76
C GLU A 404 19.76 -28.84 -9.36
N CYS A 405 18.86 -28.14 -10.04
CA CYS A 405 17.68 -28.72 -10.69
C CYS A 405 18.03 -29.60 -11.90
N LEU A 406 19.09 -29.28 -12.64
CA LEU A 406 19.53 -30.06 -13.80
C LEU A 406 20.52 -31.17 -13.45
N ASN A 407 21.25 -31.03 -12.35
CA ASN A 407 22.35 -31.93 -11.99
C ASN A 407 21.94 -33.06 -11.03
N SER A 408 20.64 -33.29 -10.80
CA SER A 408 20.12 -34.24 -9.80
C SER A 408 20.67 -34.00 -8.38
N LEU A 409 21.12 -32.77 -8.10
CA LEU A 409 21.59 -32.35 -6.78
C LEU A 409 20.47 -31.69 -5.96
N SER A 410 19.32 -31.42 -6.59
CA SER A 410 18.16 -30.90 -5.91
C SER A 410 17.63 -31.94 -4.92
N ARG A 411 17.48 -31.52 -3.66
CA ARG A 411 16.83 -32.30 -2.61
C ARG A 411 15.33 -32.01 -2.54
N CYS A 412 14.76 -31.47 -3.61
CA CYS A 412 13.34 -31.17 -3.67
C CYS A 412 12.52 -32.43 -3.40
N HIS A 413 11.36 -32.25 -2.78
CA HIS A 413 10.39 -33.31 -2.63
C HIS A 413 10.05 -33.90 -4.02
N PRO A 414 9.80 -35.21 -4.18
CA PRO A 414 9.52 -35.82 -5.48
C PRO A 414 8.34 -35.21 -6.26
N LEU A 415 7.43 -34.54 -5.55
CA LEU A 415 6.29 -33.85 -6.13
C LEU A 415 6.56 -32.37 -6.45
N ALA A 416 7.63 -31.78 -5.90
CA ALA A 416 7.95 -30.36 -6.05
C ALA A 416 8.63 -30.05 -7.37
N THR A 417 8.35 -28.86 -7.91
CA THR A 417 9.08 -28.29 -9.03
C THR A 417 10.31 -27.58 -8.51
N CYS A 418 11.49 -28.01 -8.96
CA CYS A 418 12.74 -27.33 -8.67
C CYS A 418 12.87 -26.07 -9.55
N VAL A 419 13.20 -24.94 -8.95
CA VAL A 419 13.49 -23.68 -9.61
C VAL A 419 14.87 -23.21 -9.17
N ASN A 420 15.78 -23.18 -10.14
CA ASN A 420 17.14 -22.74 -9.90
C ASN A 420 17.18 -21.23 -9.64
N THR A 421 17.97 -20.80 -8.66
CA THR A 421 18.18 -19.40 -8.29
C THR A 421 19.68 -19.12 -8.22
N ASN A 422 20.09 -17.86 -8.23
CA ASN A 422 21.52 -17.56 -8.22
C ASN A 422 22.14 -17.93 -6.85
N GLY A 423 22.98 -18.96 -6.82
CA GLY A 423 23.69 -19.49 -5.66
C GLY A 423 22.96 -20.54 -4.85
N ASN A 424 21.78 -20.97 -5.30
CA ASN A 424 20.95 -21.93 -4.59
C ASN A 424 19.81 -22.39 -5.50
N TYR A 425 18.98 -23.29 -5.02
CA TYR A 425 17.72 -23.63 -5.66
C TYR A 425 16.58 -23.49 -4.66
N SER A 426 15.43 -23.15 -5.19
CA SER A 426 14.17 -23.21 -4.47
C SER A 426 13.35 -24.37 -5.00
N CYS A 427 12.61 -25.00 -4.11
CA CYS A 427 11.65 -26.02 -4.49
C CYS A 427 10.27 -25.42 -4.27
N SER A 428 9.36 -25.64 -5.21
CA SER A 428 7.98 -25.18 -5.10
C SER A 428 7.05 -26.37 -5.15
N CYS A 429 6.22 -26.53 -4.11
CA CYS A 429 5.21 -27.57 -4.11
C CYS A 429 4.15 -27.29 -5.20
N PRO A 430 3.63 -28.33 -5.86
CA PRO A 430 2.60 -28.19 -6.88
C PRO A 430 1.28 -27.74 -6.26
N TYR A 431 0.38 -27.22 -7.09
CA TYR A 431 -0.94 -26.77 -6.64
C TYR A 431 -1.67 -27.84 -5.81
N GLY A 432 -2.13 -27.48 -4.61
CA GLY A 432 -2.76 -28.40 -3.65
C GLY A 432 -1.83 -28.92 -2.54
N TYR A 433 -0.53 -28.65 -2.61
CA TYR A 433 0.49 -29.11 -1.66
C TYR A 433 1.29 -27.93 -1.12
N PHE A 434 1.52 -27.88 0.19
CA PHE A 434 2.25 -26.78 0.84
C PHE A 434 3.43 -27.35 1.63
N GLY A 435 4.44 -26.52 1.75
CA GLY A 435 5.72 -26.89 2.32
C GLY A 435 6.81 -25.99 1.77
N ASP A 436 8.04 -26.25 2.18
CA ASP A 436 9.22 -25.54 1.70
C ASP A 436 9.71 -26.05 0.33
N GLY A 437 8.93 -26.96 -0.30
CA GLY A 437 9.28 -27.64 -1.54
C GLY A 437 10.29 -28.78 -1.38
N PHE A 438 11.00 -28.86 -0.25
CA PHE A 438 11.83 -30.00 0.15
C PHE A 438 10.98 -31.07 0.83
N ASN A 439 9.93 -30.64 1.53
CA ASN A 439 8.86 -31.46 2.07
C ASN A 439 7.55 -30.88 1.56
N CYS A 440 6.82 -31.62 0.74
CA CYS A 440 5.49 -31.21 0.27
C CYS A 440 4.43 -32.06 0.93
N GLU A 441 3.66 -31.43 1.81
CA GLU A 441 2.49 -32.04 2.43
C GLU A 441 1.23 -31.55 1.72
N VAL A 442 0.16 -32.34 1.74
CA VAL A 442 -1.12 -31.88 1.21
C VAL A 442 -1.57 -30.68 2.02
N ASN A 443 -1.91 -29.59 1.37
CA ASN A 443 -2.37 -28.41 2.07
C ASN A 443 -3.85 -28.43 2.33
N ASP A 444 -4.17 -28.30 3.61
CA ASP A 444 -5.53 -28.13 4.07
C ASP A 444 -6.14 -26.82 3.51
N CYS A 445 -5.38 -25.72 3.37
CA CYS A 445 -5.92 -24.45 2.83
C CYS A 445 -6.29 -24.46 1.34
N SER A 446 -5.86 -25.45 0.56
CA SER A 446 -6.27 -25.66 -0.85
C SER A 446 -7.52 -26.53 -0.96
N ARG A 447 -8.01 -27.09 0.15
CA ARG A 447 -9.35 -27.70 0.24
C ARG A 447 -10.46 -26.69 0.51
N GLY A 448 -10.18 -25.37 0.44
CA GLY A 448 -11.16 -24.34 0.76
C GLY A 448 -11.53 -24.30 2.24
N VAL A 449 -10.56 -24.59 3.12
CA VAL A 449 -10.77 -24.70 4.57
C VAL A 449 -11.14 -23.38 5.24
N CYS A 450 -10.73 -22.24 4.66
CA CYS A 450 -11.22 -20.93 5.07
C CYS A 450 -12.46 -20.56 4.27
N ALA A 451 -13.48 -20.03 4.94
CA ALA A 451 -14.68 -19.50 4.28
C ALA A 451 -14.32 -18.45 3.20
N ALA A 452 -15.17 -18.34 2.16
CA ALA A 452 -14.96 -17.44 1.03
C ALA A 452 -14.59 -16.02 1.49
N GLY A 453 -13.50 -15.48 0.93
CA GLY A 453 -13.00 -14.14 1.23
C GLY A 453 -12.07 -14.03 2.45
N LYS A 454 -11.66 -15.13 3.10
CA LYS A 454 -10.62 -15.12 4.13
C LYS A 454 -9.28 -15.61 3.58
N GLU A 455 -8.20 -14.99 4.04
CA GLU A 455 -6.85 -15.44 3.73
C GLU A 455 -6.41 -16.52 4.73
N CYS A 456 -5.88 -17.64 4.23
CA CYS A 456 -5.19 -18.61 5.06
C CYS A 456 -3.73 -18.22 5.25
N VAL A 457 -3.31 -17.98 6.49
CA VAL A 457 -1.92 -17.74 6.89
C VAL A 457 -1.41 -18.95 7.65
N LYS A 458 -0.34 -19.59 7.17
CA LYS A 458 0.29 -20.75 7.83
C LYS A 458 1.04 -20.29 9.09
N THR A 459 0.82 -20.96 10.20
CA THR A 459 1.61 -20.81 11.44
C THR A 459 2.41 -22.09 11.69
N SER A 460 3.46 -22.04 12.53
CA SER A 460 4.35 -23.18 12.81
C SER A 460 3.57 -24.38 13.38
N GLY A 461 3.05 -25.25 12.50
CA GLY A 461 2.25 -26.43 12.81
C GLY A 461 0.73 -26.32 12.60
N SER A 462 0.18 -25.21 12.08
CA SER A 462 -1.27 -25.02 11.85
C SER A 462 -1.57 -23.95 10.77
N TYR A 463 -2.84 -23.57 10.58
CA TYR A 463 -3.28 -22.47 9.72
C TYR A 463 -4.25 -21.54 10.46
N LEU A 464 -4.20 -20.25 10.11
CA LEU A 464 -5.06 -19.20 10.66
C LEU A 464 -5.83 -18.55 9.52
N CYS A 465 -7.16 -18.55 9.59
CA CYS A 465 -8.00 -17.84 8.62
C CYS A 465 -8.18 -16.39 9.08
N LEU A 466 -7.45 -15.47 8.46
CA LEU A 466 -7.54 -14.04 8.72
C LEU A 466 -8.47 -13.38 7.71
N ASP A 467 -9.28 -12.45 8.18
CA ASP A 467 -10.01 -11.55 7.29
C ASP A 467 -9.14 -10.30 7.05
N PRO A 468 -8.69 -10.04 5.81
CA PRO A 468 -7.89 -8.85 5.52
C PRO A 468 -8.66 -7.54 5.74
N CYS A 469 -9.99 -7.56 5.87
CA CYS A 469 -10.78 -6.42 6.32
C CYS A 469 -10.61 -6.09 7.81
N SER A 470 -10.08 -7.03 8.61
CA SER A 470 -9.84 -6.88 10.04
C SER A 470 -8.36 -6.72 10.38
N SER A 471 -7.46 -6.94 9.42
CA SER A 471 -6.02 -6.96 9.60
C SER A 471 -5.32 -6.40 8.36
N TYR A 472 -5.11 -5.08 8.34
CA TYR A 472 -4.42 -4.36 7.27
C TYR A 472 -3.59 -3.20 7.82
N ILE A 473 -2.66 -2.67 7.02
CA ILE A 473 -1.88 -1.46 7.32
C ILE A 473 -2.49 -0.28 6.54
N ALA A 474 -2.73 0.84 7.22
CA ALA A 474 -3.28 2.03 6.57
C ALA A 474 -2.17 2.84 5.85
N LEU A 475 -2.44 3.22 4.60
CA LEU A 475 -1.63 4.16 3.81
C LEU A 475 -2.42 5.46 3.69
N ASN A 476 -1.95 6.51 4.36
CA ASN A 476 -2.66 7.78 4.50
C ASN A 476 -1.96 8.98 3.85
N GLU A 477 -0.93 8.70 3.05
CA GLU A 477 -0.05 9.73 2.54
C GLU A 477 -0.72 10.50 1.39
N SER A 478 -0.91 11.80 1.59
CA SER A 478 -1.61 12.67 0.64
C SER A 478 -0.93 12.76 -0.73
N TRP A 479 0.38 12.48 -0.80
CA TRP A 479 1.14 12.54 -2.04
C TRP A 479 0.70 11.49 -3.06
N ARG A 480 0.02 10.42 -2.64
CA ARG A 480 -0.47 9.33 -3.51
C ARG A 480 -1.58 9.76 -4.47
N SER A 481 -2.14 10.95 -4.27
CA SER A 481 -3.21 11.52 -5.09
C SER A 481 -2.88 11.61 -6.57
N SER A 482 -3.78 11.16 -7.43
CA SER A 482 -3.68 11.33 -8.89
C SER A 482 -3.78 12.78 -9.34
N LEU A 483 -4.06 13.74 -8.45
CA LEU A 483 -3.95 15.18 -8.71
C LEU A 483 -2.59 15.74 -8.27
N ASN A 484 -1.80 14.99 -7.51
CA ASN A 484 -0.48 15.42 -7.06
C ASN A 484 0.53 15.24 -8.19
N TYR A 485 0.69 16.29 -8.99
CA TYR A 485 1.69 16.38 -10.03
C TYR A 485 3.05 16.73 -9.45
N VAL A 486 4.07 15.95 -9.82
CA VAL A 486 5.48 16.25 -9.53
C VAL A 486 6.11 16.75 -10.82
N PRO A 487 6.40 18.05 -10.95
CA PRO A 487 7.01 18.60 -12.15
C PRO A 487 8.36 17.92 -12.41
N SER A 488 8.55 17.44 -13.64
CA SER A 488 9.83 16.86 -14.07
C SER A 488 11.00 17.84 -13.92
N SER A 489 10.72 19.15 -13.88
CA SER A 489 11.69 20.25 -13.86
C SER A 489 12.20 20.69 -12.48
N TYR A 490 11.73 20.08 -11.37
CA TYR A 490 12.13 20.51 -10.01
C TYR A 490 12.40 19.36 -9.02
N ALA A 491 12.15 18.10 -9.40
CA ALA A 491 12.29 16.94 -8.51
C ALA A 491 13.55 16.13 -8.85
N ILE A 492 14.53 16.18 -7.95
CA ILE A 492 15.66 15.22 -7.93
C ILE A 492 15.07 13.82 -7.70
N TYR A 493 15.69 12.73 -8.19
CA TYR A 493 15.24 11.34 -7.96
C TYR A 493 14.88 11.01 -6.49
N SER A 494 15.36 11.79 -5.52
CA SER A 494 15.03 11.73 -4.09
C SER A 494 13.62 12.20 -3.69
N ASP A 495 12.93 12.95 -4.56
CA ASP A 495 11.60 13.49 -4.27
C ASP A 495 10.46 12.57 -4.70
N TYR A 496 10.70 11.71 -5.70
CA TYR A 496 9.74 10.69 -6.10
C TYR A 496 9.52 9.70 -4.96
N LYS A 497 8.25 9.46 -4.66
CA LYS A 497 7.84 8.47 -3.68
C LYS A 497 7.74 7.10 -4.36
N CYS A 498 8.11 6.07 -3.62
CA CYS A 498 8.04 4.69 -4.07
C CYS A 498 7.46 3.76 -3.02
N ASP A 499 6.97 2.62 -3.51
CA ASP A 499 6.36 1.55 -2.73
C ASP A 499 7.12 0.22 -2.87
N ASN A 500 8.42 0.26 -3.16
CA ASN A 500 9.24 -0.95 -3.36
C ASN A 500 9.44 -1.79 -2.08
N TYR A 501 9.14 -1.23 -0.91
CA TYR A 501 9.23 -1.87 0.40
C TYR A 501 7.90 -2.44 0.90
N LEU A 502 6.78 -2.19 0.21
CA LEU A 502 5.48 -2.68 0.65
C LEU A 502 5.36 -4.20 0.48
N ASN A 503 4.81 -4.89 1.48
CA ASN A 503 4.53 -6.31 1.39
C ASN A 503 3.44 -6.69 2.41
N GLY A 504 2.22 -6.95 1.93
CA GLY A 504 1.09 -7.34 2.77
C GLY A 504 -0.23 -6.71 2.35
N TRP A 505 -1.20 -6.71 3.27
CA TRP A 505 -2.51 -6.08 3.08
C TRP A 505 -2.52 -4.63 3.55
N TYR A 506 -2.95 -3.74 2.65
CA TYR A 506 -3.00 -2.32 2.89
C TYR A 506 -4.37 -1.73 2.59
N ARG A 507 -4.69 -0.61 3.22
CA ARG A 507 -5.88 0.20 2.95
C ARG A 507 -5.47 1.64 2.68
N PHE A 508 -5.84 2.16 1.51
CA PHE A 508 -5.69 3.59 1.22
C PHE A 508 -6.74 4.40 1.99
N ILE A 509 -6.29 5.45 2.66
CA ILE A 509 -7.12 6.40 3.42
C ILE A 509 -6.57 7.83 3.23
N GLY A 510 -7.30 8.82 3.73
CA GLY A 510 -6.82 10.21 3.75
C GLY A 510 -7.14 11.01 2.49
N SER A 511 -6.57 12.21 2.39
CA SER A 511 -6.89 13.20 1.34
C SER A 511 -6.21 12.93 0.00
N GLY A 512 -5.48 11.82 -0.14
CA GLY A 512 -4.92 11.36 -1.40
C GLY A 512 -5.93 10.60 -2.26
N GLY A 513 -6.97 10.04 -1.66
CA GLY A 513 -7.91 9.11 -2.25
C GLY A 513 -7.94 7.81 -1.47
N VAL A 514 -9.08 7.10 -1.51
CA VAL A 514 -9.30 5.88 -0.70
C VAL A 514 -9.27 4.59 -1.52
N ARG A 515 -9.06 4.70 -2.83
CA ARG A 515 -8.88 3.57 -3.74
C ARG A 515 -7.96 3.94 -4.90
N MET A 516 -7.42 2.90 -5.55
CA MET A 516 -6.65 3.10 -6.77
C MET A 516 -7.56 3.62 -7.90
N PRO A 517 -7.06 4.46 -8.81
CA PRO A 517 -7.80 4.83 -10.02
C PRO A 517 -7.95 3.62 -10.94
N GLU A 518 -9.13 3.42 -11.52
CA GLU A 518 -9.40 2.37 -12.53
C GLU A 518 -9.06 2.82 -13.97
N THR A 519 -8.64 4.08 -14.10
CA THR A 519 -8.24 4.68 -15.36
C THR A 519 -6.76 5.00 -15.34
N CYS A 520 -6.15 4.91 -16.51
CA CYS A 520 -4.77 5.28 -16.70
C CYS A 520 -4.48 6.69 -16.21
N ILE A 521 -3.47 6.81 -15.34
CA ILE A 521 -2.96 8.09 -14.84
C ILE A 521 -1.70 8.44 -15.62
N SER A 522 -1.61 9.68 -16.09
CA SER A 522 -0.43 10.18 -16.80
C SER A 522 0.83 10.08 -15.94
N SER A 523 1.99 9.85 -16.56
CA SER A 523 3.28 9.89 -15.87
C SER A 523 3.47 11.19 -15.08
N PHE A 524 4.29 11.15 -14.02
CA PHE A 524 4.59 12.27 -13.10
C PHE A 524 3.46 12.69 -12.14
N TYR A 525 2.37 11.94 -12.06
CA TYR A 525 1.33 12.15 -11.05
C TYR A 525 1.48 11.17 -9.87
N CYS A 526 0.71 11.37 -8.81
CA CYS A 526 0.72 10.52 -7.61
C CYS A 526 2.02 10.58 -6.83
N GLY A 527 2.73 11.71 -6.88
CA GLY A 527 3.98 11.87 -6.14
C GLY A 527 5.14 11.02 -6.68
N THR A 528 5.00 10.43 -7.86
CA THR A 528 5.95 9.46 -8.42
C THR A 528 6.13 9.66 -9.92
N HIS A 529 7.17 9.05 -10.50
CA HIS A 529 7.45 9.15 -11.94
C HIS A 529 6.48 8.27 -12.76
N ALA A 530 6.23 7.05 -12.28
CA ALA A 530 5.44 6.04 -12.95
C ALA A 530 4.27 5.59 -12.06
N PRO A 531 3.15 6.32 -12.08
CA PRO A 531 2.01 6.01 -11.23
C PRO A 531 1.38 4.70 -11.62
N MET A 532 1.10 3.87 -10.62
CA MET A 532 0.38 2.62 -10.79
C MET A 532 -1.11 2.80 -10.55
N TRP A 533 -1.92 2.35 -11.51
CA TRP A 533 -3.38 2.37 -11.48
C TRP A 533 -3.93 0.94 -11.64
N LEU A 534 -5.20 0.73 -11.30
CA LEU A 534 -5.83 -0.57 -11.35
C LEU A 534 -6.34 -0.87 -12.76
N ASN A 535 -5.80 -1.90 -13.42
CA ASN A 535 -6.32 -2.36 -14.70
C ASN A 535 -7.48 -3.33 -14.49
N GLY A 536 -8.69 -2.77 -14.52
CA GLY A 536 -9.95 -3.47 -14.31
C GLY A 536 -10.76 -2.86 -13.17
N VAL A 537 -11.97 -3.38 -12.98
CA VAL A 537 -12.88 -2.89 -11.93
C VAL A 537 -12.54 -3.47 -10.56
N HIS A 538 -12.72 -2.65 -9.53
CA HIS A 538 -12.65 -3.10 -8.14
C HIS A 538 -13.71 -4.19 -7.87
N PRO A 539 -13.42 -5.17 -6.99
CA PRO A 539 -14.40 -6.18 -6.59
C PRO A 539 -15.56 -5.57 -5.79
N THR A 540 -16.67 -6.30 -5.78
CA THR A 540 -17.82 -6.12 -4.89
C THR A 540 -17.70 -7.02 -3.66
N THR A 541 -18.52 -6.78 -2.63
CA THR A 541 -18.48 -7.55 -1.37
C THR A 541 -18.82 -9.04 -1.54
N SER A 542 -19.49 -9.42 -2.64
CA SER A 542 -19.77 -10.82 -2.98
C SER A 542 -18.60 -11.55 -3.65
N ASP A 543 -17.63 -10.82 -4.20
CA ASP A 543 -16.56 -11.42 -5.01
C ASP A 543 -15.43 -12.04 -4.16
N GLY A 544 -15.38 -11.73 -2.85
CA GLY A 544 -14.34 -12.19 -1.96
C GLY A 544 -12.97 -11.57 -2.29
N ILE A 545 -11.91 -12.37 -2.22
CA ILE A 545 -10.56 -11.96 -2.60
C ILE A 545 -10.36 -12.25 -4.09
N VAL A 546 -10.17 -11.21 -4.90
CA VAL A 546 -9.95 -11.34 -6.36
C VAL A 546 -8.53 -10.96 -6.73
N ASN A 547 -7.99 -11.59 -7.79
CA ASN A 547 -6.72 -11.19 -8.39
C ASN A 547 -6.95 -10.12 -9.46
N ARG A 548 -6.12 -9.08 -9.46
CA ARG A 548 -6.11 -7.99 -10.43
C ARG A 548 -4.69 -7.62 -10.81
N THR A 549 -4.56 -6.82 -11.86
CA THR A 549 -3.27 -6.31 -12.33
C THR A 549 -3.22 -4.82 -12.08
N ALA A 550 -2.22 -4.35 -11.33
CA ALA A 550 -1.89 -2.95 -11.23
C ALA A 550 -0.90 -2.61 -12.35
N CYS A 551 -1.23 -1.62 -13.17
CA CYS A 551 -0.44 -1.20 -14.32
C CYS A 551 0.25 0.13 -14.03
N ALA A 552 1.52 0.27 -14.41
CA ALA A 552 2.25 1.52 -14.32
C ALA A 552 2.29 2.21 -15.68
N THR A 553 2.00 3.51 -15.67
CA THR A 553 2.10 4.34 -16.87
C THR A 553 3.54 4.79 -17.08
N TRP A 554 4.09 4.46 -18.25
CA TRP A 554 5.45 4.84 -18.63
C TRP A 554 5.54 5.14 -20.13
N SER A 555 6.18 6.26 -20.49
CA SER A 555 6.48 6.62 -21.89
C SER A 555 5.25 6.57 -22.83
N GLY A 556 4.10 7.07 -22.35
CA GLY A 556 2.85 7.08 -23.12
C GLY A 556 2.11 5.75 -23.20
N SER A 557 2.66 4.67 -22.62
CA SER A 557 1.95 3.39 -22.45
C SER A 557 1.38 3.29 -21.04
N CYS A 558 0.08 3.02 -20.95
CA CYS A 558 -0.65 2.91 -19.70
C CYS A 558 -0.35 1.62 -18.91
N CYS A 559 0.24 0.59 -19.52
CA CYS A 559 0.56 -0.66 -18.82
C CYS A 559 1.85 -1.27 -19.35
N LEU A 560 2.93 -0.48 -19.39
CA LEU A 560 4.25 -1.00 -19.79
C LEU A 560 4.84 -1.90 -18.69
N TRP A 561 4.60 -1.53 -17.44
CA TRP A 561 4.95 -2.33 -16.26
C TRP A 561 3.69 -2.74 -15.53
N SER A 562 3.72 -3.90 -14.88
CA SER A 562 2.59 -4.36 -14.09
C SER A 562 3.00 -5.19 -12.89
N SER A 563 2.10 -5.26 -11.90
CA SER A 563 2.21 -6.13 -10.73
C SER A 563 0.87 -6.80 -10.47
N ASN A 564 0.90 -8.09 -10.14
CA ASN A 564 -0.31 -8.82 -9.75
C ASN A 564 -0.61 -8.55 -8.28
N ILE A 565 -1.83 -8.06 -8.03
CA ILE A 565 -2.30 -7.69 -6.70
C ILE A 565 -3.58 -8.45 -6.36
N GLN A 566 -3.89 -8.59 -5.08
CA GLN A 566 -5.19 -9.12 -4.64
C GLN A 566 -6.01 -8.01 -4.01
N ILE A 567 -7.32 -8.01 -4.24
CA ILE A 567 -8.22 -6.97 -3.74
C ILE A 567 -9.42 -7.63 -3.10
N LYS A 568 -9.87 -7.10 -1.95
CA LYS A 568 -11.13 -7.48 -1.32
C LYS A 568 -11.94 -6.23 -1.02
N ALA A 569 -13.23 -6.27 -1.33
CA ALA A 569 -14.20 -5.29 -0.86
C ALA A 569 -14.67 -5.65 0.55
N CYS A 570 -14.59 -4.69 1.46
CA CYS A 570 -14.87 -4.89 2.87
C CYS A 570 -16.23 -4.30 3.28
N PRO A 571 -16.89 -4.90 4.29
CA PRO A 571 -18.05 -4.28 4.94
C PRO A 571 -17.69 -2.86 5.41
N GLY A 572 -18.49 -1.87 5.03
CA GLY A 572 -18.18 -0.45 5.23
C GLY A 572 -17.72 0.29 3.98
N GLY A 573 -17.73 -0.37 2.80
CA GLY A 573 -17.60 0.31 1.51
C GLY A 573 -16.17 0.74 1.15
N TYR A 574 -15.16 0.06 1.70
CA TYR A 574 -13.75 0.30 1.38
C TYR A 574 -13.09 -0.97 0.84
N HIS A 575 -11.92 -0.79 0.25
CA HIS A 575 -11.13 -1.88 -0.33
C HIS A 575 -9.82 -2.04 0.42
N VAL A 576 -9.38 -3.29 0.55
CA VAL A 576 -8.05 -3.65 1.00
C VAL A 576 -7.30 -4.32 -0.14
N TYR A 577 -6.01 -4.02 -0.24
CA TYR A 577 -5.15 -4.40 -1.36
C TYR A 577 -3.97 -5.19 -0.80
N LYS A 578 -3.80 -6.42 -1.27
CA LYS A 578 -2.57 -7.17 -1.07
C LYS A 578 -1.58 -6.75 -2.14
N ILE A 579 -0.62 -5.93 -1.75
CA ILE A 579 0.39 -5.36 -2.64
C ILE A 579 1.78 -5.81 -2.21
N SER A 580 2.61 -6.06 -3.22
CA SER A 580 4.02 -6.37 -3.08
C SER A 580 4.85 -5.20 -3.57
N GLY A 581 6.13 -5.19 -3.19
CA GLY A 581 7.06 -4.12 -3.56
C GLY A 581 7.04 -3.87 -5.06
N THR A 582 6.95 -2.60 -5.44
CA THR A 582 7.02 -2.23 -6.85
C THR A 582 8.37 -2.61 -7.46
N PRO A 583 8.43 -2.98 -8.76
CA PRO A 583 9.66 -3.43 -9.43
C PRO A 583 10.82 -2.41 -9.41
N ALA A 584 10.52 -1.11 -9.26
CA ALA A 584 11.52 -0.06 -9.14
C ALA A 584 10.99 1.10 -8.28
N CYS A 585 11.91 1.88 -7.69
CA CYS A 585 11.54 3.06 -6.88
C CYS A 585 11.05 4.27 -7.68
N THR A 586 10.82 4.12 -8.98
CA THR A 586 10.12 5.11 -9.79
C THR A 586 8.62 4.84 -9.88
N LEU A 587 8.13 3.75 -9.26
CA LEU A 587 6.72 3.33 -9.26
C LEU A 587 6.13 3.42 -7.85
N ALA A 588 4.92 3.96 -7.76
CA ALA A 588 4.09 3.95 -6.56
C ALA A 588 2.62 3.70 -6.90
N TYR A 589 1.89 3.10 -5.97
CA TYR A 589 0.45 2.86 -6.08
C TYR A 589 -0.31 4.18 -5.87
N CYS A 590 -1.00 4.61 -6.91
CA CYS A 590 -1.74 5.86 -6.94
C CYS A 590 -3.12 5.72 -6.28
N THR A 591 -3.67 6.82 -5.79
CA THR A 591 -5.03 6.93 -5.27
C THR A 591 -5.81 7.99 -6.05
N ASP A 592 -7.09 7.74 -6.32
CA ASP A 592 -7.96 8.69 -7.02
C ASP A 592 -8.54 9.72 -6.02
N PRO A 593 -8.20 11.01 -6.10
CA PRO A 593 -8.71 12.02 -5.17
C PRO A 593 -10.16 12.41 -5.45
N ASN A 594 -10.76 12.02 -6.58
CA ASN A 594 -12.23 12.08 -6.73
C ASN A 594 -12.92 11.00 -5.89
N THR A 595 -12.14 10.11 -5.27
CA THR A 595 -12.60 9.18 -4.25
C THR A 595 -12.22 9.68 -2.85
N ASN A 596 -11.62 10.87 -2.74
CA ASN A 596 -11.60 11.57 -1.46
C ASN A 596 -13.05 11.73 -1.01
N ASN A 597 -13.28 11.41 0.26
CA ASN A 597 -14.51 11.73 0.95
C ASN A 597 -14.87 13.22 0.76
N ALA A 598 -15.65 13.56 -0.27
CA ALA A 598 -16.92 14.17 0.03
C ALA A 598 -17.63 13.11 0.86
N THR A 599 -17.70 13.33 2.18
CA THR A 599 -18.44 12.43 3.06
C THR A 599 -19.86 12.34 2.53
N CYS A 600 -20.12 11.29 1.75
CA CYS A 600 -21.47 10.87 1.50
C CYS A 600 -22.08 10.54 2.85
N GLU A 601 -23.34 10.92 2.99
CA GLU A 601 -24.08 10.63 4.19
C GLU A 601 -24.16 9.11 4.39
N ALA A 602 -24.42 8.64 5.61
CA ALA A 602 -24.26 7.23 5.96
C ALA A 602 -25.09 6.24 5.08
N ASP A 603 -26.13 6.73 4.43
CA ASP A 603 -27.02 6.00 3.51
C ASP A 603 -26.69 6.18 2.01
N GLU A 604 -25.67 6.96 1.69
CA GLU A 604 -25.17 7.20 0.34
C GLU A 604 -23.84 6.48 0.09
N GLU A 605 -23.67 5.96 -1.13
CA GLU A 605 -22.42 5.46 -1.66
C GLU A 605 -21.90 6.41 -2.74
N TRP A 606 -20.60 6.67 -2.68
CA TRP A 606 -19.92 7.34 -3.75
C TRP A 606 -19.77 6.38 -4.94
N ARG A 607 -20.44 6.69 -6.05
CA ARG A 607 -20.38 5.87 -7.27
C ARG A 607 -20.50 6.72 -8.52
N LEU A 608 -20.16 6.12 -9.67
CA LEU A 608 -20.36 6.73 -10.99
C LEU A 608 -21.82 6.56 -11.42
N GLY A 609 -22.56 7.66 -11.54
CA GLY A 609 -23.93 7.68 -12.05
C GLY A 609 -24.03 8.31 -13.44
N SER A 610 -25.25 8.43 -13.96
CA SER A 610 -25.54 8.96 -15.31
C SER A 610 -25.13 10.43 -15.55
N GLN A 611 -24.78 11.17 -14.48
CA GLN A 611 -24.33 12.56 -14.55
C GLN A 611 -22.88 12.77 -14.05
N GLY A 612 -22.12 11.69 -13.85
CA GLY A 612 -20.75 11.73 -13.33
C GLY A 612 -20.61 11.10 -11.94
N TYR A 613 -19.46 11.31 -11.30
CA TYR A 613 -19.20 10.84 -9.94
C TYR A 613 -19.95 11.69 -8.91
N GLY A 614 -20.63 11.04 -7.97
CA GLY A 614 -21.39 11.72 -6.92
C GLY A 614 -21.86 10.76 -5.82
N CYS A 615 -22.47 11.31 -4.77
CA CYS A 615 -23.14 10.52 -3.73
C CYS A 615 -24.53 10.10 -4.21
N TYR A 616 -24.76 8.79 -4.30
CA TYR A 616 -26.04 8.19 -4.66
C TYR A 616 -26.49 7.26 -3.54
N CYS A 617 -27.80 6.98 -3.39
CA CYS A 617 -28.23 5.98 -2.40
C CYS A 617 -27.50 4.65 -2.61
N LYS A 618 -27.06 4.03 -1.50
CA LYS A 618 -26.60 2.64 -1.49
C LYS A 618 -27.65 1.73 -2.12
N SER A 619 -27.22 0.63 -2.73
CA SER A 619 -28.12 -0.36 -3.35
C SER A 619 -29.27 -0.82 -2.45
N GLN A 620 -29.04 -0.92 -1.14
CA GLN A 620 -30.07 -1.27 -0.15
C GLN A 620 -31.12 -0.16 0.10
N TYR A 621 -30.86 1.06 -0.34
CA TYR A 621 -31.75 2.21 -0.21
C TYR A 621 -32.20 2.76 -1.58
N THR A 622 -31.86 2.14 -2.71
CA THR A 622 -32.31 2.64 -4.02
C THR A 622 -33.82 2.45 -4.20
N VAL A 623 -34.48 3.49 -4.72
CA VAL A 623 -35.91 3.50 -5.03
C VAL A 623 -36.12 3.87 -6.49
N SER A 624 -37.08 3.23 -7.16
CA SER A 624 -37.45 3.53 -8.56
C SER A 624 -38.73 4.35 -8.67
N SER A 625 -39.61 4.27 -7.68
CA SER A 625 -40.89 4.97 -7.61
C SER A 625 -41.22 5.36 -6.17
N LEU A 626 -42.24 6.20 -5.99
CA LEU A 626 -42.67 6.62 -4.65
C LEU A 626 -43.20 5.43 -3.82
N ALA A 627 -43.70 4.37 -4.47
CA ALA A 627 -44.18 3.15 -3.81
C ALA A 627 -43.06 2.30 -3.19
N ASP A 628 -41.81 2.48 -3.64
CA ASP A 628 -40.65 1.72 -3.18
C ASP A 628 -40.06 2.27 -1.88
N MET A 629 -40.46 3.47 -1.47
CA MET A 629 -40.04 4.07 -0.19
C MET A 629 -40.66 3.33 1.00
N ARG A 630 -39.81 2.68 1.79
CA ARG A 630 -40.18 2.00 3.05
C ARG A 630 -39.52 2.72 4.22
N PRO A 631 -40.28 3.35 5.14
CA PRO A 631 -39.68 3.97 6.30
C PRO A 631 -39.27 2.95 7.35
N GLU A 632 -38.25 3.31 8.12
CA GLU A 632 -37.93 2.65 9.37
C GLU A 632 -38.88 3.16 10.46
N LEU A 633 -39.63 2.26 11.07
CA LEU A 633 -40.57 2.59 12.13
C LEU A 633 -39.88 2.43 13.50
N THR A 634 -39.72 3.54 14.21
CA THR A 634 -39.31 3.54 15.61
C THR A 634 -40.53 3.77 16.51
N CYS A 635 -40.72 2.87 17.45
CA CYS A 635 -41.79 2.94 18.45
C CYS A 635 -41.25 3.55 19.74
N GLY A 636 -41.48 4.85 19.95
CA GLY A 636 -41.10 5.57 21.17
C GLY A 636 -42.15 5.43 22.27
N THR A 637 -41.84 5.86 23.48
CA THR A 637 -42.77 5.70 24.63
C THR A 637 -44.05 6.52 24.50
N ASN A 638 -44.00 7.67 23.82
CA ASN A 638 -45.13 8.61 23.68
C ASN A 638 -45.50 8.92 22.20
N GLU A 639 -44.72 8.43 21.24
CA GLU A 639 -44.86 8.76 19.82
C GLU A 639 -44.34 7.63 18.92
N MET A 640 -44.92 7.52 17.73
CA MET A 640 -44.41 6.66 16.66
C MET A 640 -43.67 7.52 15.66
N LYS A 641 -42.47 7.12 15.30
CA LYS A 641 -41.61 7.84 14.36
C LYS A 641 -41.36 6.98 13.13
N ALA A 642 -41.81 7.44 11.96
CA ALA A 642 -41.43 6.85 10.68
C ALA A 642 -40.29 7.66 10.06
N SER A 643 -39.12 7.06 9.91
CA SER A 643 -37.90 7.69 9.40
C SER A 643 -37.63 7.24 7.97
N PHE A 644 -37.37 8.19 7.09
CA PHE A 644 -37.05 7.97 5.68
C PHE A 644 -35.65 8.50 5.39
N HIS A 645 -34.92 7.78 4.54
CA HIS A 645 -33.60 8.20 4.08
C HIS A 645 -33.70 9.39 3.13
N LYS A 646 -32.97 10.47 3.40
CA LYS A 646 -33.02 11.67 2.54
C LYS A 646 -32.48 11.40 1.15
N CYS A 647 -31.55 10.47 1.01
CA CYS A 647 -31.02 10.08 -0.30
C CYS A 647 -32.15 9.57 -1.23
N GLN A 648 -33.17 8.89 -0.68
CA GLN A 648 -34.28 8.32 -1.46
C GLN A 648 -35.17 9.43 -2.05
N ALA A 649 -35.44 10.47 -1.26
CA ALA A 649 -36.21 11.62 -1.72
C ALA A 649 -35.46 12.38 -2.82
N LYS A 650 -34.14 12.53 -2.68
CA LYS A 650 -33.26 13.13 -3.69
C LYS A 650 -33.22 12.31 -4.98
N ALA A 651 -33.21 10.98 -4.90
CA ALA A 651 -33.23 10.09 -6.06
C ALA A 651 -34.52 10.19 -6.89
N LEU A 652 -35.65 10.47 -6.25
CA LEU A 652 -36.95 10.67 -6.91
C LEU A 652 -37.23 12.15 -7.26
N ASN A 653 -36.28 13.05 -7.02
CA ASN A 653 -36.42 14.49 -7.20
C ASN A 653 -37.63 15.08 -6.44
N PHE A 654 -37.88 14.56 -5.24
CA PHE A 654 -39.05 14.86 -4.43
C PHE A 654 -38.77 15.99 -3.43
N ASP A 655 -39.63 17.02 -3.38
CA ASP A 655 -39.45 18.15 -2.47
C ASP A 655 -39.84 17.79 -1.03
N LEU A 656 -38.88 17.83 -0.11
CA LEU A 656 -39.07 17.56 1.31
C LEU A 656 -40.02 18.56 2.01
N ASN A 657 -40.25 19.73 1.43
CA ASN A 657 -41.18 20.71 2.00
C ASN A 657 -42.64 20.27 1.90
N SER A 658 -42.97 19.34 1.00
CA SER A 658 -44.32 18.75 0.88
C SER A 658 -44.75 17.96 2.14
N PHE A 659 -43.80 17.47 2.95
CA PHE A 659 -44.09 16.75 4.19
C PHE A 659 -44.41 17.67 5.39
N LYS A 660 -44.19 18.98 5.25
CA LYS A 660 -44.32 19.95 6.35
C LYS A 660 -45.75 20.46 6.55
N SER A 661 -46.70 20.14 5.66
CA SER A 661 -48.01 20.83 5.59
C SER A 661 -49.18 20.15 6.32
N ASN A 662 -48.95 19.10 7.11
CA ASN A 662 -50.03 18.40 7.81
C ASN A 662 -50.06 18.74 9.31
N ALA A 663 -51.15 19.34 9.79
CA ALA A 663 -51.35 19.71 11.21
C ALA A 663 -51.30 18.50 12.17
N CYS A 664 -51.41 17.29 11.63
CA CYS A 664 -51.51 16.05 12.38
C CYS A 664 -50.20 15.35 12.71
N PHE A 665 -49.12 15.68 12.00
CA PHE A 665 -47.85 14.99 12.12
C PHE A 665 -46.72 16.00 12.25
N GLN A 666 -45.76 15.70 13.13
CA GLN A 666 -44.59 16.56 13.29
C GLN A 666 -43.48 16.10 12.35
N PHE A 667 -42.91 17.05 11.60
CA PHE A 667 -41.75 16.79 10.75
C PHE A 667 -40.47 17.05 11.54
N GLN A 668 -39.53 16.10 11.48
CA GLN A 668 -38.22 16.22 12.09
C GLN A 668 -37.14 15.92 11.06
N ASP A 669 -36.21 16.87 10.92
CA ASP A 669 -35.06 16.74 10.04
C ASP A 669 -33.84 16.31 10.87
N ASP A 670 -33.36 15.07 10.68
CA ASP A 670 -32.18 14.56 11.37
C ASP A 670 -30.96 14.59 10.45
N ARG A 671 -30.03 15.50 10.76
CA ARG A 671 -28.79 15.67 10.02
C ARG A 671 -27.72 14.64 10.38
N PHE A 672 -27.84 13.95 11.50
CA PHE A 672 -26.84 12.97 11.95
C PHE A 672 -27.07 11.60 11.34
N THR A 673 -28.32 11.17 11.23
CA THR A 673 -28.69 9.90 10.57
C THR A 673 -28.97 10.07 9.07
N ASN A 674 -28.90 11.31 8.56
CA ASN A 674 -29.36 11.71 7.23
C ASN A 674 -30.78 11.22 6.88
N THR A 675 -31.67 11.22 7.88
CA THR A 675 -33.08 10.86 7.70
C THR A 675 -33.98 12.07 7.92
N PHE A 676 -35.16 12.03 7.31
CA PHE A 676 -36.28 12.87 7.75
C PHE A 676 -37.34 11.97 8.37
N SER A 677 -37.96 12.43 9.44
CA SER A 677 -38.87 11.64 10.25
C SER A 677 -40.21 12.32 10.40
N ILE A 678 -41.26 11.50 10.44
CA ILE A 678 -42.63 11.93 10.66
C ILE A 678 -43.10 11.30 11.96
N LEU A 679 -43.48 12.15 12.91
CA LEU A 679 -43.88 11.72 14.24
C LEU A 679 -45.40 11.82 14.41
N SER A 680 -45.98 10.75 14.95
CA SER A 680 -47.38 10.66 15.34
C SER A 680 -47.46 10.44 16.85
N ARG A 681 -48.07 11.37 17.57
CA ARG A 681 -48.27 11.26 19.02
C ARG A 681 -49.29 10.18 19.35
N LEU A 682 -49.06 9.45 20.43
CA LEU A 682 -49.94 8.38 20.91
C LEU A 682 -51.11 8.95 21.74
N GLU A 683 -51.86 9.90 21.19
CA GLU A 683 -53.03 10.52 21.81
C GLU A 683 -54.32 10.02 21.13
N ALA A 684 -55.20 9.36 21.89
CA ALA A 684 -56.44 8.79 21.36
C ALA A 684 -57.36 9.89 20.79
N GLY A 685 -57.80 9.73 19.53
CA GLY A 685 -58.71 10.65 18.85
C GLY A 685 -58.04 11.72 17.97
N ASN A 686 -56.71 11.85 18.00
CA ASN A 686 -55.99 12.76 17.12
C ASN A 686 -55.62 12.05 15.80
N CYS A 687 -55.98 12.65 14.67
CA CYS A 687 -55.39 12.33 13.36
C CYS A 687 -55.53 10.88 12.85
N GLY A 688 -56.62 10.20 13.21
CA GLY A 688 -56.95 8.87 12.69
C GLY A 688 -56.18 7.71 13.35
N LEU A 689 -55.55 7.93 14.51
CA LEU A 689 -54.88 6.90 15.30
C LEU A 689 -55.89 5.85 15.81
N GLN A 690 -55.68 4.59 15.46
CA GLN A 690 -56.46 3.43 15.91
C GLN A 690 -55.64 2.64 16.94
N SER A 691 -56.29 2.07 17.96
CA SER A 691 -55.61 1.23 18.96
C SER A 691 -56.31 -0.11 19.11
N TYR A 692 -55.51 -1.17 19.21
CA TYR A 692 -55.94 -2.56 19.35
C TYR A 692 -55.15 -3.21 20.49
N GLN A 693 -55.82 -3.80 21.47
CA GLN A 693 -55.17 -4.34 22.67
C GLN A 693 -55.33 -5.87 22.77
N ASN A 694 -54.27 -6.56 23.17
CA ASN A 694 -54.30 -7.98 23.56
C ASN A 694 -53.71 -8.20 24.98
N SER A 695 -53.65 -9.44 25.45
CA SER A 695 -53.19 -9.81 26.82
C SER A 695 -51.70 -9.59 27.10
N THR A 696 -50.89 -9.27 26.09
CA THR A 696 -49.42 -9.18 26.18
C THR A 696 -48.86 -7.85 25.67
N HIS A 697 -49.56 -7.19 24.75
CA HIS A 697 -49.13 -5.96 24.07
C HIS A 697 -50.34 -5.07 23.71
N VAL A 698 -50.13 -3.75 23.68
CA VAL A 698 -51.07 -2.79 23.06
C VAL A 698 -50.47 -2.32 21.75
N THR A 699 -51.24 -2.41 20.66
CA THR A 699 -50.82 -2.02 19.32
C THR A 699 -51.54 -0.75 18.86
N TYR A 700 -50.78 0.30 18.57
CA TYR A 700 -51.28 1.53 17.97
C TYR A 700 -51.00 1.49 16.47
N VAL A 701 -51.97 1.94 15.65
CA VAL A 701 -51.89 1.98 14.19
C VAL A 701 -52.27 3.37 13.69
N SER A 702 -51.42 3.99 12.89
CA SER A 702 -51.65 5.29 12.25
C SER A 702 -51.33 5.20 10.76
N LYS A 703 -52.12 5.87 9.91
CA LYS A 703 -51.94 5.89 8.46
C LYS A 703 -51.65 7.31 7.98
N LEU A 704 -50.57 7.44 7.23
CA LEU A 704 -50.13 8.68 6.62
C LEU A 704 -50.27 8.57 5.09
N PHE A 705 -50.79 9.62 4.46
CA PHE A 705 -50.92 9.72 3.01
C PHE A 705 -49.99 10.81 2.48
N ILE A 706 -49.19 10.50 1.46
CA ILE A 706 -48.17 11.37 0.86
C ILE A 706 -48.42 11.44 -0.64
N THR A 707 -48.36 12.64 -1.22
CA THR A 707 -48.56 12.91 -2.64
C THR A 707 -47.45 13.81 -3.19
N SER A 708 -47.13 13.70 -4.48
CA SER A 708 -46.00 14.41 -5.10
C SER A 708 -46.17 15.92 -5.33
N GLU A 709 -47.37 16.48 -5.12
CA GLU A 709 -47.63 17.92 -5.24
C GLU A 709 -48.15 18.49 -3.91
N ALA A 710 -47.63 19.66 -3.52
CA ALA A 710 -47.85 20.27 -2.22
C ALA A 710 -49.20 21.02 -2.08
N SER A 711 -50.05 21.06 -3.10
CA SER A 711 -51.29 21.86 -3.04
C SER A 711 -52.36 21.43 -4.05
N GLY A 712 -53.30 20.59 -3.62
CA GLY A 712 -54.54 20.29 -4.36
C GLY A 712 -55.47 19.33 -3.60
N ILE A 713 -56.79 19.52 -3.72
CA ILE A 713 -57.83 18.63 -3.13
C ILE A 713 -57.89 17.28 -3.88
N ILE A 714 -57.37 17.23 -5.10
CA ILE A 714 -57.32 16.05 -5.98
C ILE A 714 -55.89 15.85 -6.48
N THR A 715 -55.41 14.62 -6.50
CA THR A 715 -54.12 14.24 -7.10
C THR A 715 -54.33 13.28 -8.26
N ARG A 716 -53.55 13.45 -9.33
CA ARG A 716 -53.49 12.51 -10.48
C ARG A 716 -52.14 11.80 -10.58
N ASN A 717 -51.24 12.05 -9.63
CA ASN A 717 -49.89 11.50 -9.58
C ASN A 717 -49.79 10.32 -8.60
N GLU A 718 -48.65 9.65 -8.57
CA GLU A 718 -48.38 8.57 -7.63
C GLU A 718 -48.51 9.04 -6.17
N SER A 719 -49.14 8.22 -5.33
CA SER A 719 -49.34 8.49 -3.91
C SER A 719 -48.83 7.33 -3.06
N LEU A 720 -48.24 7.65 -1.90
CA LEU A 720 -47.71 6.69 -0.96
C LEU A 720 -48.54 6.73 0.32
N THR A 721 -49.06 5.56 0.72
CA THR A 721 -49.74 5.40 2.02
C THR A 721 -48.83 4.62 2.96
N VAL A 722 -48.46 5.24 4.07
CA VAL A 722 -47.57 4.68 5.10
C VAL A 722 -48.41 4.29 6.31
N SER A 723 -48.51 2.99 6.60
CA SER A 723 -49.21 2.50 7.79
C SER A 723 -48.18 2.18 8.88
N MET A 724 -48.12 3.02 9.91
CA MET A 724 -47.28 2.84 11.09
C MET A 724 -48.02 1.99 12.11
N SER A 725 -47.39 0.94 12.65
CA SER A 725 -47.96 0.10 13.69
C SER A 725 -46.94 -0.25 14.76
N CYS A 726 -47.17 0.18 16.00
CA CYS A 726 -46.28 -0.04 17.13
C CYS A 726 -46.96 -0.83 18.23
N SER A 727 -46.34 -1.95 18.63
CA SER A 727 -46.83 -2.82 19.70
C SER A 727 -45.92 -2.70 20.92
N TYR A 728 -46.47 -2.26 22.04
CA TYR A 728 -45.69 -2.04 23.26
C TYR A 728 -45.87 -3.20 24.24
N PRO A 729 -44.78 -3.84 24.71
CA PRO A 729 -44.85 -4.87 25.73
C PRO A 729 -45.24 -4.24 27.06
N LEU A 730 -46.02 -4.99 27.83
CA LEU A 730 -46.39 -4.59 29.17
C LEU A 730 -45.28 -5.05 30.15
N ASP A 731 -44.34 -4.17 30.54
CA ASP A 731 -43.18 -4.45 31.43
C ASP A 731 -43.43 -4.05 32.91
N MET A 732 -43.05 -4.92 33.84
CA MET A 732 -43.29 -4.83 35.29
C MET A 732 -42.41 -3.79 36.01
N GLN A 733 -41.10 -3.72 35.68
CA GLN A 733 -40.11 -2.98 36.48
C GLN A 733 -40.19 -1.46 36.27
N ILE A 734 -40.42 -1.04 35.02
CA ILE A 734 -40.60 0.39 34.65
C ILE A 734 -41.86 0.95 35.28
N THR A 735 -42.86 0.12 35.50
CA THR A 735 -44.14 0.51 36.08
C THR A 735 -44.05 0.64 37.60
N LEU A 736 -43.21 -0.19 38.25
CA LEU A 736 -42.95 -0.15 39.69
C LEU A 736 -42.21 1.13 40.15
N SER A 737 -41.27 1.63 39.35
CA SER A 737 -40.51 2.86 39.66
C SER A 737 -41.30 4.15 39.45
N GLN A 738 -42.40 4.09 38.69
CA GLN A 738 -43.30 5.22 38.42
C GLN A 738 -44.45 5.34 39.44
N VAL A 739 -44.66 4.31 40.29
CA VAL A 739 -45.82 4.22 41.18
C VAL A 739 -45.42 4.51 42.64
N LEU A 740 -45.90 5.64 43.17
CA LEU A 740 -45.72 6.03 44.57
C LEU A 740 -46.51 5.05 45.48
N LYS A 741 -45.81 4.18 46.23
CA LYS A 741 -46.32 3.18 47.23
C LYS A 741 -46.86 1.85 46.68
N ALA A 742 -46.08 1.19 45.81
CA ALA A 742 -46.35 -0.21 45.43
C ALA A 742 -46.16 -1.20 46.61
N ILE A 743 -46.97 -2.25 46.66
CA ILE A 743 -46.87 -3.34 47.64
C ILE A 743 -45.74 -4.29 47.19
N VAL A 744 -44.53 -3.93 47.59
CA VAL A 744 -43.29 -4.62 47.24
C VAL A 744 -42.55 -4.96 48.52
N LYS A 745 -41.95 -6.15 48.55
CA LYS A 745 -41.09 -6.59 49.66
C LYS A 745 -39.77 -7.06 49.11
N SER A 746 -38.69 -6.57 49.71
CA SER A 746 -37.31 -6.77 49.24
C SER A 746 -36.46 -7.40 50.34
N VAL A 747 -35.54 -8.27 49.94
CA VAL A 747 -34.57 -8.90 50.83
C VAL A 747 -33.19 -8.89 50.20
N VAL A 748 -32.16 -8.77 51.02
CA VAL A 748 -30.77 -8.82 50.58
C VAL A 748 -30.25 -10.26 50.68
N VAL A 749 -29.75 -10.78 49.56
CA VAL A 749 -29.12 -12.10 49.45
C VAL A 749 -27.62 -11.88 49.23
N SER A 750 -26.79 -12.41 50.13
CA SER A 750 -25.34 -12.38 50.00
C SER A 750 -24.86 -13.68 49.35
N VAL A 751 -24.07 -13.59 48.28
CA VAL A 751 -23.46 -14.76 47.63
C VAL A 751 -21.97 -14.75 47.95
N GLY A 752 -21.48 -15.82 48.59
CA GLY A 752 -20.09 -15.94 49.05
C GLY A 752 -19.09 -15.71 47.92
N GLY A 753 -18.35 -14.60 47.99
CA GLY A 753 -17.29 -14.24 47.03
C GLY A 753 -17.69 -13.30 45.88
N THR A 754 -18.98 -12.96 45.67
CA THR A 754 -19.43 -12.15 44.52
C THR A 754 -20.24 -10.89 44.86
N GLY A 755 -20.67 -10.71 46.11
CA GLY A 755 -21.33 -9.47 46.59
C GLY A 755 -22.75 -9.67 47.09
N GLN A 756 -23.44 -8.55 47.39
CA GLN A 756 -24.82 -8.53 47.88
C GLN A 756 -25.79 -8.13 46.78
N PHE A 757 -26.89 -8.87 46.65
CA PHE A 757 -27.96 -8.61 45.68
C PHE A 757 -29.27 -8.33 46.43
N THR A 758 -30.09 -7.42 45.92
CA THR A 758 -31.44 -7.20 46.44
C THR A 758 -32.43 -7.95 45.56
N VAL A 759 -33.29 -8.79 46.15
CA VAL A 759 -34.37 -9.49 45.45
C VAL A 759 -35.70 -8.99 45.99
N SER A 760 -36.60 -8.62 45.08
CA SER A 760 -37.89 -8.01 45.39
C SER A 760 -39.03 -8.88 44.88
N MET A 761 -40.14 -8.91 45.61
CA MET A 761 -41.39 -9.58 45.23
C MET A 761 -42.55 -8.60 45.29
N ALA A 762 -43.44 -8.64 44.31
CA ALA A 762 -44.61 -7.77 44.20
C ALA A 762 -45.84 -8.53 43.72
N LEU A 763 -47.02 -8.01 44.08
CA LEU A 763 -48.32 -8.48 43.58
C LEU A 763 -48.85 -7.50 42.53
N PHE A 764 -49.35 -8.02 41.41
CA PHE A 764 -49.76 -7.25 40.26
C PHE A 764 -51.22 -7.50 39.88
N THR A 765 -51.83 -6.51 39.23
CA THR A 765 -53.27 -6.48 38.95
C THR A 765 -53.73 -7.45 37.88
N ASP A 766 -52.84 -7.88 36.99
CA ASP A 766 -53.17 -8.68 35.82
C ASP A 766 -51.98 -9.53 35.31
N SER A 767 -52.24 -10.39 34.32
CA SER A 767 -51.27 -11.32 33.73
C SER A 767 -50.13 -10.68 32.95
N SER A 768 -50.17 -9.38 32.73
CA SER A 768 -49.04 -8.63 32.18
C SER A 768 -47.98 -8.34 33.25
N TYR A 769 -48.38 -8.49 34.52
CA TYR A 769 -47.70 -8.08 35.73
C TYR A 769 -47.05 -6.69 35.63
N LYS A 770 -47.68 -5.79 34.89
CA LYS A 770 -47.21 -4.42 34.71
C LYS A 770 -47.46 -3.58 35.97
N TYR A 771 -48.71 -3.49 36.40
CA TYR A 771 -49.12 -2.57 37.47
C TYR A 771 -49.15 -3.30 38.83
N PRO A 772 -48.22 -2.99 39.76
CA PRO A 772 -48.30 -3.55 41.10
C PRO A 772 -49.50 -2.96 41.84
N TYR A 773 -50.10 -3.74 42.72
CA TYR A 773 -51.06 -3.18 43.67
C TYR A 773 -50.38 -2.13 44.55
N THR A 774 -51.12 -1.07 44.90
CA THR A 774 -50.66 0.03 45.73
C THR A 774 -51.43 0.09 47.04
N GLY A 775 -50.79 0.60 48.10
CA GLY A 775 -51.41 0.73 49.43
C GLY A 775 -50.83 -0.21 50.49
N SER A 776 -51.56 -0.45 51.56
CA SER A 776 -51.14 -1.31 52.69
C SER A 776 -51.78 -2.69 52.70
N GLN A 777 -52.85 -2.90 51.93
CA GLN A 777 -53.58 -4.16 51.81
C GLN A 777 -54.22 -4.27 50.42
N VAL A 778 -54.48 -5.48 49.95
CA VAL A 778 -55.10 -5.74 48.63
C VAL A 778 -56.44 -6.44 48.82
N SER A 779 -57.50 -5.96 48.19
CA SER A 779 -58.84 -6.55 48.31
C SER A 779 -59.27 -7.25 47.02
N LEU A 780 -59.43 -8.58 47.03
CA LEU A 780 -59.75 -9.38 45.84
C LEU A 780 -60.87 -10.39 46.09
N SER A 781 -61.58 -10.75 45.02
CA SER A 781 -62.59 -11.81 45.01
C SER A 781 -61.92 -13.16 44.79
N VAL A 782 -62.53 -14.24 45.28
CA VAL A 782 -62.05 -15.62 45.06
C VAL A 782 -62.07 -16.06 43.59
N LYS A 783 -62.69 -15.27 42.70
CA LYS A 783 -62.64 -15.50 41.25
C LYS A 783 -61.41 -14.87 40.60
N ASP A 784 -60.79 -13.90 41.27
CA ASP A 784 -59.68 -13.14 40.71
C ASP A 784 -58.40 -13.98 40.73
N THR A 785 -57.47 -13.70 39.83
CA THR A 785 -56.17 -14.37 39.78
C THR A 785 -55.12 -13.48 40.44
N LEU A 786 -54.32 -14.05 41.33
CA LEU A 786 -53.15 -13.41 41.90
C LEU A 786 -51.98 -13.53 40.92
N TYR A 787 -51.39 -12.40 40.52
CA TYR A 787 -50.20 -12.35 39.67
C TYR A 787 -49.01 -11.88 40.49
N ILE A 788 -48.07 -12.78 40.77
CA ILE A 788 -46.96 -12.59 41.70
C ILE A 788 -45.66 -12.61 40.90
N GLY A 789 -44.88 -11.55 40.98
CA GLY A 789 -43.58 -11.44 40.33
C GLY A 789 -42.44 -11.27 41.33
N ALA A 790 -41.32 -11.92 41.07
CA ALA A 790 -40.07 -11.77 41.81
C ALA A 790 -38.95 -11.32 40.87
N TYR A 791 -38.08 -10.40 41.27
CA TYR A 791 -37.04 -9.83 40.39
C TYR A 791 -35.80 -9.36 41.17
N ILE A 792 -34.64 -9.32 40.49
CA ILE A 792 -33.38 -8.82 41.06
C ILE A 792 -33.27 -7.31 40.86
N GLN A 793 -32.97 -6.58 41.93
CA GLN A 793 -32.70 -5.14 41.95
C GLN A 793 -31.19 -4.91 42.12
N GLY A 794 -30.50 -4.62 41.00
CA GLY A 794 -29.05 -4.33 40.96
C GLY A 794 -28.14 -5.54 40.74
N GLY A 795 -26.84 -5.27 40.49
CA GLY A 795 -25.81 -6.25 40.16
C GLY A 795 -25.59 -6.42 38.65
N ASP A 796 -24.34 -6.27 38.20
CA ASP A 796 -23.93 -6.15 36.78
C ASP A 796 -23.72 -7.48 36.04
N ASN A 797 -24.14 -8.60 36.63
CA ASN A 797 -23.86 -9.92 36.07
C ASN A 797 -25.16 -10.62 35.64
N SER A 798 -25.34 -10.82 34.32
CA SER A 798 -26.46 -11.56 33.71
C SER A 798 -26.43 -13.07 34.02
N THR A 799 -25.43 -13.51 34.77
CA THR A 799 -25.20 -14.90 35.15
C THR A 799 -26.08 -15.38 36.32
N TYR A 800 -26.74 -14.48 37.05
CA TYR A 800 -27.64 -14.85 38.14
C TYR A 800 -29.11 -14.69 37.76
N VAL A 801 -29.90 -15.73 38.01
CA VAL A 801 -31.35 -15.79 37.77
C VAL A 801 -32.12 -16.00 39.07
N VAL A 802 -33.38 -15.55 39.12
CA VAL A 802 -34.24 -15.72 40.30
C VAL A 802 -34.82 -17.12 40.33
N LEU A 803 -34.68 -17.79 41.47
CA LEU A 803 -35.28 -19.09 41.73
C LEU A 803 -36.23 -19.00 42.94
N MET A 804 -37.51 -19.26 42.72
CA MET A 804 -38.51 -19.45 43.77
C MET A 804 -38.45 -20.90 44.23
N LYS A 805 -37.94 -21.16 45.44
CA LYS A 805 -37.79 -22.53 45.98
C LYS A 805 -39.06 -23.00 46.67
N ASN A 806 -39.56 -22.24 47.64
CA ASN A 806 -40.80 -22.58 48.35
C ASN A 806 -41.69 -21.34 48.41
N CYS A 807 -42.86 -21.38 47.77
CA CYS A 807 -43.88 -20.34 47.89
C CYS A 807 -45.15 -20.95 48.48
N TYR A 808 -45.63 -20.37 49.57
CA TYR A 808 -46.82 -20.85 50.28
C TYR A 808 -47.60 -19.70 50.87
N ALA A 809 -48.88 -19.92 51.10
CA ALA A 809 -49.76 -18.97 51.76
C ALA A 809 -50.10 -19.41 53.19
N THR A 810 -50.35 -18.44 54.05
CA THR A 810 -50.79 -18.61 55.44
C THR A 810 -51.93 -17.62 55.74
N PRO A 811 -52.77 -17.90 56.76
CA PRO A 811 -53.81 -16.97 57.18
C PRO A 811 -53.29 -15.81 58.04
N SER A 812 -52.07 -15.92 58.58
CA SER A 812 -51.42 -14.89 59.40
C SER A 812 -50.10 -14.43 58.78
N SER A 813 -49.60 -13.26 59.18
CA SER A 813 -48.31 -12.74 58.69
C SER A 813 -47.09 -13.56 59.15
N ASP A 814 -47.27 -14.57 60.01
CA ASP A 814 -46.20 -15.45 60.48
C ASP A 814 -45.91 -16.54 59.43
N PRO A 815 -44.70 -16.58 58.83
CA PRO A 815 -44.31 -17.64 57.90
C PRO A 815 -44.34 -19.04 58.52
N ASN A 816 -44.32 -19.16 59.85
CA ASN A 816 -44.33 -20.43 60.58
C ASN A 816 -45.72 -20.90 61.01
N ASP A 817 -46.79 -20.25 60.54
CA ASP A 817 -48.16 -20.68 60.80
C ASP A 817 -48.35 -22.17 60.45
N PRO A 818 -48.96 -22.99 61.32
CA PRO A 818 -49.19 -24.42 61.06
C PRO A 818 -50.10 -24.66 59.84
N VAL A 819 -50.93 -23.69 59.46
CA VAL A 819 -51.81 -23.75 58.29
C VAL A 819 -51.08 -23.18 57.08
N LYS A 820 -50.54 -24.06 56.22
CA LYS A 820 -49.83 -23.68 55.00
C LYS A 820 -50.47 -24.27 53.75
N HIS A 821 -50.69 -23.42 52.75
CA HIS A 821 -51.04 -23.85 51.40
C HIS A 821 -49.85 -23.65 50.47
N TYR A 822 -49.20 -24.73 50.04
CA TYR A 822 -48.04 -24.67 49.15
C TYR A 822 -48.46 -24.46 47.70
N ILE A 823 -47.94 -23.37 47.11
CA ILE A 823 -48.11 -23.00 45.70
C ILE A 823 -46.92 -23.54 44.89
N ILE A 824 -45.69 -23.31 45.38
CA ILE A 824 -44.44 -23.89 44.87
C ILE A 824 -43.77 -24.63 46.04
N LYS A 825 -43.39 -25.89 45.82
CA LYS A 825 -42.61 -26.69 46.77
C LYS A 825 -41.41 -27.29 46.05
N ASP A 826 -40.22 -27.10 46.62
CA ASP A 826 -38.95 -27.55 46.05
C ASP A 826 -38.78 -27.14 44.57
N SER A 827 -39.06 -25.86 44.29
CA SER A 827 -39.02 -25.19 42.97
C SER A 827 -40.05 -25.68 41.94
N CYS A 828 -40.95 -26.58 42.32
CA CYS A 828 -41.98 -27.13 41.44
C CYS A 828 -43.39 -26.67 41.85
N PRO A 829 -44.29 -26.34 40.89
CA PRO A 829 -45.66 -25.99 41.19
C PRO A 829 -46.44 -27.17 41.75
N ASN A 830 -47.34 -26.90 42.70
CA ASN A 830 -48.21 -27.92 43.28
C ASN A 830 -49.27 -28.37 42.25
N LYS A 831 -49.14 -29.59 41.73
CA LYS A 831 -50.03 -30.15 40.70
C LYS A 831 -51.45 -30.46 41.19
N GLN A 832 -51.72 -30.39 42.49
CA GLN A 832 -53.06 -30.63 43.03
C GLN A 832 -54.02 -29.46 42.74
N ASP A 833 -53.49 -28.27 42.48
CA ASP A 833 -54.26 -27.09 42.13
C ASP A 833 -54.00 -26.71 40.67
N SER A 834 -55.03 -26.87 39.83
CA SER A 834 -54.96 -26.58 38.39
C SER A 834 -54.92 -25.09 38.07
N THR A 835 -55.16 -24.21 39.05
CA THR A 835 -55.13 -22.76 38.86
C THR A 835 -53.71 -22.19 38.94
N ILE A 836 -52.76 -22.96 39.49
CA ILE A 836 -51.36 -22.57 39.60
C ILE A 836 -50.68 -22.68 38.24
N SER A 837 -50.07 -21.58 37.80
CA SER A 837 -49.18 -21.56 36.65
C SER A 837 -47.93 -20.77 36.99
N VAL A 838 -46.77 -21.26 36.56
CA VAL A 838 -45.48 -20.63 36.79
C VAL A 838 -44.84 -20.39 35.43
N PRO A 839 -45.16 -19.26 34.76
CA PRO A 839 -44.62 -18.96 33.43
C PRO A 839 -43.08 -18.88 33.41
N GLN A 840 -42.46 -18.44 34.50
CA GLN A 840 -41.00 -18.24 34.59
C GLN A 840 -40.48 -18.55 36.00
N ASN A 841 -39.51 -19.46 36.11
CA ASN A 841 -38.77 -19.72 37.35
C ASN A 841 -37.38 -20.29 37.01
N GLY A 842 -36.30 -19.65 37.48
CA GLY A 842 -34.93 -20.11 37.22
C GLY A 842 -34.44 -19.91 35.78
N VAL A 843 -35.12 -19.09 34.97
CA VAL A 843 -34.81 -18.85 33.54
C VAL A 843 -34.24 -17.45 33.29
N SER A 844 -34.73 -16.43 34.01
CA SER A 844 -34.34 -15.04 33.82
C SER A 844 -34.14 -14.33 35.16
N ARG A 845 -33.82 -13.03 35.12
CA ARG A 845 -33.76 -12.17 36.32
C ARG A 845 -35.13 -11.87 36.92
N GLU A 846 -36.20 -12.39 36.32
CA GLU A 846 -37.58 -12.33 36.79
C GLU A 846 -38.18 -13.74 36.96
N GLY A 847 -38.97 -13.92 38.01
CA GLY A 847 -39.83 -15.07 38.24
C GLY A 847 -41.28 -14.63 38.22
N ARG A 848 -42.15 -15.41 37.57
CA ARG A 848 -43.58 -15.12 37.41
C ARG A 848 -44.39 -16.32 37.88
N LEU A 849 -45.35 -16.07 38.76
CA LEU A 849 -46.26 -17.03 39.35
C LEU A 849 -47.68 -16.47 39.30
N GLN A 850 -48.64 -17.29 38.90
CA GLN A 850 -50.06 -16.98 38.99
C GLN A 850 -50.82 -18.10 39.68
N VAL A 851 -51.80 -17.74 40.52
CA VAL A 851 -52.69 -18.67 41.22
C VAL A 851 -54.04 -18.00 41.42
N GLN A 852 -55.15 -18.74 41.36
CA GLN A 852 -56.45 -18.15 41.64
C GLN A 852 -56.56 -17.78 43.12
N MET A 853 -57.17 -16.63 43.43
CA MET A 853 -57.37 -16.16 44.80
C MET A 853 -58.23 -17.14 45.60
N PHE A 854 -57.85 -17.39 46.86
CA PHE A 854 -58.54 -18.32 47.75
C PHE A 854 -58.70 -17.73 49.16
N LYS A 855 -59.52 -18.40 49.99
CA LYS A 855 -59.70 -18.10 51.42
C LYS A 855 -59.39 -19.37 52.22
N PHE A 856 -58.69 -19.22 53.34
CA PHE A 856 -58.55 -20.32 54.31
C PHE A 856 -59.91 -20.61 54.97
N VAL A 857 -60.21 -21.89 55.17
CA VAL A 857 -61.48 -22.32 55.78
C VAL A 857 -61.43 -22.02 57.28
N GLY A 858 -62.31 -21.14 57.74
CA GLY A 858 -62.44 -20.73 59.16
C GLY A 858 -62.93 -19.29 59.29
N ASP A 859 -63.77 -19.03 60.29
CA ASP A 859 -64.38 -17.70 60.51
C ASP A 859 -63.36 -16.64 60.96
N ALA A 860 -62.18 -17.05 61.41
CA ALA A 860 -61.11 -16.16 61.87
C ALA A 860 -60.10 -15.76 60.78
N TYR A 861 -60.23 -16.27 59.55
CA TYR A 861 -59.20 -16.14 58.51
C TYR A 861 -59.64 -15.26 57.33
N ASP A 862 -59.72 -13.95 57.53
CA ASP A 862 -60.13 -13.01 56.47
C ASP A 862 -58.99 -12.42 55.64
N SER A 863 -57.73 -12.74 56.00
CA SER A 863 -56.52 -12.31 55.31
C SER A 863 -55.73 -13.51 54.79
N VAL A 864 -55.04 -13.32 53.67
CA VAL A 864 -54.05 -14.24 53.11
C VAL A 864 -52.70 -13.52 53.05
N TYR A 865 -51.66 -14.15 53.55
CA TYR A 865 -50.26 -13.73 53.40
C TYR A 865 -49.53 -14.73 52.52
N LEU A 866 -48.65 -14.24 51.65
CA LEU A 866 -47.84 -15.02 50.73
C LEU A 866 -46.38 -14.98 51.17
N HIS A 867 -45.78 -16.14 51.35
CA HIS A 867 -44.39 -16.31 51.74
C HIS A 867 -43.65 -17.03 50.64
N CYS A 868 -42.51 -16.49 50.19
CA CYS A 868 -41.66 -17.12 49.19
C CYS A 868 -40.19 -17.11 49.61
N ALA A 869 -39.57 -18.29 49.61
CA ALA A 869 -38.14 -18.48 49.74
C ALA A 869 -37.48 -18.24 48.37
N LEU A 870 -36.86 -17.08 48.21
CA LEU A 870 -36.20 -16.64 46.97
C LEU A 870 -34.69 -16.90 47.05
N GLY A 871 -34.12 -17.49 46.01
CA GLY A 871 -32.68 -17.73 45.87
C GLY A 871 -32.13 -17.22 44.54
N LEU A 872 -30.81 -17.08 44.47
CA LEU A 872 -30.09 -16.67 43.27
C LEU A 872 -29.28 -17.85 42.73
N CYS A 873 -29.65 -18.34 41.56
CA CYS A 873 -28.92 -19.43 40.90
C CYS A 873 -27.97 -18.87 39.84
N ASN A 874 -26.73 -19.35 39.83
CA ASN A 874 -25.74 -19.00 38.83
C ASN A 874 -25.84 -19.98 37.64
N THR A 875 -26.16 -19.44 36.46
CA THR A 875 -26.37 -20.22 35.23
C THR A 875 -25.09 -20.81 34.65
N VAL A 876 -23.92 -20.35 35.09
CA VAL A 876 -22.62 -20.84 34.62
C VAL A 876 -22.18 -22.08 35.42
N THR A 877 -22.45 -22.11 36.72
CA THR A 877 -21.97 -23.18 37.61
C THR A 877 -22.97 -24.31 37.82
N GLY A 878 -24.23 -24.16 37.40
CA GLY A 878 -25.25 -25.19 37.58
C GLY A 878 -26.50 -24.99 36.72
N SER A 879 -27.36 -26.02 36.70
CA SER A 879 -28.67 -25.97 36.04
C SER A 879 -29.70 -25.29 36.93
N CYS A 880 -30.14 -24.09 36.55
CA CYS A 880 -31.05 -23.28 37.35
C CYS A 880 -32.53 -23.54 37.09
N VAL A 881 -32.87 -24.16 35.96
CA VAL A 881 -34.25 -24.46 35.59
C VAL A 881 -34.68 -25.76 36.28
N PRO A 882 -35.69 -25.74 37.16
CA PRO A 882 -36.11 -26.93 37.90
C PRO A 882 -36.77 -27.95 36.97
N THR A 883 -36.38 -29.22 37.11
CA THR A 883 -37.00 -30.36 36.42
C THR A 883 -37.93 -31.09 37.37
N CYS A 884 -39.22 -31.08 37.08
CA CYS A 884 -40.25 -31.54 38.01
C CYS A 884 -40.75 -32.95 37.68
N SER A 885 -40.23 -33.95 38.38
CA SER A 885 -40.67 -35.35 38.31
C SER A 885 -41.47 -35.71 39.56
N GLY A 886 -42.80 -35.82 39.46
CA GLY A 886 -43.63 -36.28 40.58
C GLY A 886 -43.70 -35.34 41.81
N GLY A 887 -43.36 -34.05 41.65
CA GLY A 887 -43.46 -33.05 42.74
C GLY A 887 -42.19 -32.84 43.57
N ARG A 888 -41.06 -33.42 43.16
CA ARG A 888 -39.73 -33.12 43.69
C ARG A 888 -38.81 -32.67 42.54
N SER A 889 -38.04 -31.61 42.77
CA SER A 889 -36.95 -31.21 41.87
C SER A 889 -35.70 -32.05 42.18
N ALA A 890 -34.96 -32.44 41.14
CA ALA A 890 -33.61 -32.97 41.28
C ALA A 890 -32.64 -31.84 41.67
N GLY A 891 -32.69 -31.44 42.94
CA GLY A 891 -31.69 -30.70 43.72
C GLY A 891 -30.99 -29.52 43.06
N VAL A 892 -31.61 -28.33 43.08
CA VAL A 892 -30.86 -27.06 43.00
C VAL A 892 -30.70 -26.52 44.42
N ASP A 893 -29.56 -26.80 45.06
CA ASP A 893 -29.24 -26.26 46.39
C ASP A 893 -28.69 -24.84 46.27
N VAL A 894 -29.60 -23.88 46.47
CA VAL A 894 -29.31 -22.45 46.51
C VAL A 894 -29.66 -21.92 47.89
N GLU A 895 -28.84 -21.02 48.42
CA GLU A 895 -29.16 -20.27 49.63
C GLU A 895 -30.37 -19.35 49.38
N THR A 896 -31.42 -19.50 50.18
CA THR A 896 -32.67 -18.75 50.03
C THR A 896 -32.88 -17.73 51.15
N ARG A 897 -33.69 -16.71 50.85
CA ARG A 897 -34.23 -15.76 51.83
C ARG A 897 -35.73 -15.64 51.67
N ASP A 898 -36.44 -15.61 52.81
CA ASP A 898 -37.89 -15.55 52.82
C ASP A 898 -38.39 -14.11 52.65
N VAL A 899 -39.37 -13.95 51.75
CA VAL A 899 -40.07 -12.70 51.49
C VAL A 899 -41.56 -12.91 51.75
N THR A 900 -42.17 -11.99 52.49
CA THR A 900 -43.59 -12.07 52.89
C THR A 900 -44.39 -10.90 52.31
N LEU A 901 -45.42 -11.17 51.51
CA LEU A 901 -46.37 -10.21 50.94
C LEU A 901 -47.78 -10.37 51.54
N GLY A 902 -48.45 -9.25 51.82
CA GLY A 902 -49.82 -9.23 52.37
C GLY A 902 -50.02 -8.08 53.37
N PRO A 903 -51.23 -7.94 53.93
CA PRO A 903 -52.39 -8.83 53.78
C PRO A 903 -53.15 -8.67 52.45
N ILE A 904 -53.63 -9.79 51.92
CA ILE A 904 -54.61 -9.85 50.83
C ILE A 904 -55.96 -10.26 51.45
N VAL A 905 -56.92 -9.34 51.47
CA VAL A 905 -58.24 -9.50 52.08
C VAL A 905 -59.31 -9.72 51.02
N ARG A 906 -60.46 -10.28 51.39
CA ARG A 906 -61.57 -10.48 50.46
C ARG A 906 -62.37 -9.19 50.26
N THR A 907 -62.72 -8.86 49.01
CA THR A 907 -63.79 -7.88 48.76
C THR A 907 -65.13 -8.46 49.20
N ALA A 908 -65.75 -7.86 50.22
CA ALA A 908 -67.09 -8.24 50.65
C ALA A 908 -68.06 -8.07 49.47
N VAL A 909 -68.72 -9.15 49.07
CA VAL A 909 -69.80 -9.08 48.08
C VAL A 909 -70.98 -8.42 48.78
N SER A 910 -71.24 -7.14 48.47
CA SER A 910 -72.54 -6.53 48.73
C SER A 910 -73.57 -7.20 47.81
N SER A 911 -74.13 -8.32 48.25
CA SER A 911 -75.45 -8.73 47.80
C SER A 911 -76.48 -8.04 48.70
N HIS A 912 -76.76 -6.77 48.41
CA HIS A 912 -78.09 -6.22 48.69
C HIS A 912 -78.86 -6.28 47.39
N VAL A 913 -79.67 -7.33 47.27
CA VAL A 913 -80.85 -7.32 46.40
C VAL A 913 -81.75 -6.19 46.91
N PRO A 914 -82.08 -5.17 46.11
CA PRO A 914 -83.14 -4.26 46.50
C PRO A 914 -84.46 -5.00 46.33
N ILE A 915 -84.96 -5.56 47.43
CA ILE A 915 -86.37 -5.89 47.56
C ILE A 915 -87.07 -4.57 47.88
N SER A 916 -87.86 -4.08 46.93
CA SER A 916 -88.80 -2.99 47.17
C SER A 916 -89.96 -3.49 48.02
N ALA A 917 -90.26 -2.77 49.10
CA ALA A 917 -91.56 -2.72 49.74
C ALA A 917 -91.82 -1.29 50.24
N SER A 918 -93.08 -0.88 50.16
CA SER A 918 -93.59 0.48 50.02
C SER A 918 -93.68 1.34 51.28
N ALA A 919 -93.68 2.67 50.99
CA ALA A 919 -94.51 3.75 51.55
C ALA A 919 -94.03 4.50 52.82
N SER A 920 -93.67 5.78 52.68
CA SER A 920 -94.53 6.96 52.96
C SER A 920 -93.76 8.30 52.87
N SER A 921 -94.16 9.14 51.90
CA SER A 921 -94.54 10.56 52.06
C SER A 921 -93.58 11.67 52.58
N ILE A 922 -93.31 12.62 51.65
CA ILE A 922 -93.59 14.09 51.69
C ILE A 922 -92.43 15.11 51.97
N ILE A 923 -91.88 15.82 50.95
CA ILE A 923 -92.15 17.13 50.25
C ILE A 923 -91.17 18.28 50.69
N TYR A 924 -90.36 18.85 49.78
CA TYR A 924 -90.48 20.25 49.22
C TYR A 924 -89.27 20.70 48.34
N ILE A 925 -89.63 20.97 47.08
CA ILE A 925 -89.11 21.80 45.95
C ILE A 925 -89.05 23.30 46.36
N PRO A 926 -88.47 24.31 45.64
CA PRO A 926 -88.17 24.48 44.19
C PRO A 926 -86.78 25.07 43.86
N ALA A 927 -86.31 25.40 42.64
CA ALA A 927 -86.58 25.24 41.19
C ALA A 927 -85.37 25.95 40.51
N LEU A 928 -84.97 25.88 39.23
CA LEU A 928 -85.69 25.85 37.96
C LEU A 928 -84.65 25.63 36.80
N LEU A 929 -85.09 24.90 35.75
CA LEU A 929 -84.68 24.72 34.32
C LEU A 929 -83.65 25.69 33.66
N LEU A 930 -82.94 25.38 32.55
CA LEU A 930 -83.23 24.78 31.21
C LEU A 930 -81.90 24.20 30.60
N MET A 931 -81.84 23.10 29.82
CA MET A 931 -82.16 22.90 28.37
C MET A 931 -81.46 23.94 27.42
N VAL A 932 -80.92 23.70 26.21
CA VAL A 932 -80.95 22.64 25.18
C VAL A 932 -80.07 23.12 23.99
N PHE A 933 -79.58 22.19 23.14
CA PHE A 933 -79.18 22.29 21.71
C PHE A 933 -78.47 23.56 21.14
N PHE A 934 -77.47 23.37 20.27
CA PHE A 934 -77.62 23.68 18.83
C PHE A 934 -76.50 23.11 17.95
N MET A 935 -76.91 22.85 16.72
CA MET A 935 -76.23 22.33 15.53
C MET A 935 -75.77 23.52 14.66
N PHE A 936 -74.81 23.30 13.75
CA PHE A 936 -74.28 24.23 12.71
C PHE A 936 -73.34 25.36 13.13
N LEU A 937 -72.03 25.19 12.94
CA LEU A 937 -71.21 25.76 11.85
C LEU A 937 -69.78 25.22 11.91
#